data_AF-A0A2V4DIS4-F1
#
_entry.id   AF-A0A2V4DIS4-F1
#
_cell.length_a   1.000
_cell.length_b   1.000
_cell.length_c   1.000
_cell.angle_alpha   90.00
_cell.angle_beta   90.00
_cell.angle_gamma   90.00
#
_symmetry.space_group_name_H-M   'P 1'
#
loop_
_entity.id
_entity.type
_entity.pdbx_description
1 polymer ?
#
loop_
_entity_poly.entity_id
_entity_poly.type
_entity_poly.pdbx_seq_one_letter_code
_entity_poly.pdbx_strand_id
1 'polypeptide(L)'
;MNRMKLNVMMVAFAMVFVAFAGCLGADDDVIDDVIIDDTVTTIKIGLLNPATGPIAVYASGFEDAANVAIEKLNMGDSNITFELVVADSGCDGTQAATAAQTLVDAGVIGIAGAACSGATLGAIAVASAAGIPMVSYASTSPAVTTADDDGFLFRVVPSDAQQAVALATVVAGSSATNPGVIYMTNDYGAGLGDNFNASWTGGVCTMVGYDPTEGSYDAATLAGAVVDAGCDSAVLMSYATDGAAIMEALSAQSFTGSVFGADGLADSAFGDAFNDLAALDGLVATKPRPGAASDAKATFDAAYTAAGGDAGGIYTHETYDAVNIIGKAAKMVTNSMQGSDMKSALAMVGNDYDGASGSHTFDSNGDVLGTGYSICGFVLMGDTMGFSCPSMWTADAGVTAAPFEGTTIKIGLLSPQTGPIAVYSGGFDAAAAIAIQALNLLDSDNYQFELVIADSGCDGTQAATAAQTLIDSGVAAIAGAACSGATLGAIAVAKEAGIPMISYASTSPAVSSADDNNLLYRVVSSDALQGPAIADVVTDANYTNAAILYMTNDYGAGLYDAISGGLSSTCTASGYDPTEGSYDAATLAQSVIDASCDSVILVSYATDGAAIVGELAGLGFTGGVFGADGIADAGFISEFTDNSSLDGIVATKPASASDSARRLAFDAAWIAGGGPDGAIYTHETFDAVLIAGLAAMAMASTPEITDIVTALSLTGNNFDGASGMHTFDANGDVAGNGYSICSFSHDGVDASFSCDRTWLDGVITVDA
;
A
#
# COMPACT_ATOMS: atom_id res chain seq x y z
N MET A 1 -52.75 29.22 3.06
CA MET A 1 -52.82 29.98 4.33
C MET A 1 -51.40 30.38 4.69
N ASN A 2 -51.11 31.68 4.72
CA ASN A 2 -49.94 32.40 5.27
C ASN A 2 -48.56 31.71 5.33
N ARG A 3 -47.59 32.17 4.51
CA ARG A 3 -46.46 33.10 4.86
C ARG A 3 -45.30 32.35 5.56
N MET A 4 -44.02 32.43 5.16
CA MET A 4 -43.25 33.61 4.78
C MET A 4 -41.84 33.21 4.21
N LYS A 5 -41.45 33.83 3.07
CA LYS A 5 -40.11 34.31 2.62
C LYS A 5 -38.96 33.28 2.37
N LEU A 6 -38.40 33.02 1.17
CA LEU A 6 -37.81 33.85 0.07
C LEU A 6 -36.91 35.00 0.58
N ASN A 7 -35.68 35.25 0.13
CA ASN A 7 -35.09 34.95 -1.18
C ASN A 7 -33.57 35.20 -1.23
N VAL A 8 -32.94 34.43 -2.11
CA VAL A 8 -31.70 34.70 -2.85
C VAL A 8 -31.83 36.01 -3.68
N MET A 9 -30.71 36.68 -3.96
CA MET A 9 -30.26 37.05 -5.33
C MET A 9 -29.57 38.43 -5.42
N MET A 10 -28.36 38.33 -5.95
CA MET A 10 -27.46 39.34 -6.53
C MET A 10 -28.13 40.14 -7.67
N VAL A 11 -27.68 41.37 -7.94
CA VAL A 11 -27.32 41.93 -9.27
C VAL A 11 -27.17 43.47 -9.23
N ALA A 12 -26.03 43.88 -9.80
CA ALA A 12 -25.54 45.17 -10.30
C ALA A 12 -26.50 46.37 -10.52
N PHE A 13 -26.01 47.60 -10.32
CA PHE A 13 -25.75 48.57 -11.41
C PHE A 13 -25.07 49.89 -10.94
N ALA A 14 -24.05 50.28 -11.71
CA ALA A 14 -23.64 51.61 -12.20
C ALA A 14 -23.38 52.83 -11.30
N MET A 15 -22.19 53.41 -11.55
CA MET A 15 -21.80 54.81 -11.39
C MET A 15 -22.79 55.80 -12.03
N VAL A 16 -23.03 56.93 -11.35
CA VAL A 16 -23.27 58.24 -12.00
C VAL A 16 -22.55 59.33 -11.21
N PHE A 17 -21.60 59.98 -11.88
CA PHE A 17 -20.94 61.23 -11.54
C PHE A 17 -21.90 62.41 -11.74
N VAL A 18 -22.02 63.34 -10.78
CA VAL A 18 -22.23 64.78 -11.04
C VAL A 18 -21.64 65.59 -9.89
N ALA A 19 -20.62 66.39 -10.23
CA ALA A 19 -20.07 67.47 -9.42
C ALA A 19 -20.99 68.70 -9.43
N PHE A 20 -20.99 69.52 -8.36
CA PHE A 20 -20.84 70.97 -8.50
C PHE A 20 -20.49 71.63 -7.17
N ALA A 21 -19.51 72.54 -7.25
CA ALA A 21 -18.93 73.33 -6.19
C ALA A 21 -19.79 74.55 -5.77
N GLY A 22 -19.54 75.06 -4.57
CA GLY A 22 -19.89 76.43 -4.16
C GLY A 22 -20.04 76.57 -2.64
N CYS A 23 -18.97 76.90 -1.90
CA CYS A 23 -18.57 78.25 -1.46
C CYS A 23 -19.23 78.72 -0.14
N LEU A 24 -18.46 78.83 0.96
CA LEU A 24 -18.19 80.05 1.75
C LEU A 24 -17.69 79.75 3.18
N GLY A 25 -16.45 80.14 3.47
CA GLY A 25 -16.14 81.06 4.59
C GLY A 25 -15.76 80.51 5.97
N ALA A 26 -14.44 80.49 6.23
CA ALA A 26 -13.72 80.82 7.47
C ALA A 26 -14.08 80.09 8.78
N ASP A 27 -13.13 79.31 9.29
CA ASP A 27 -12.31 79.73 10.45
C ASP A 27 -11.05 78.84 10.54
N ASP A 28 -9.94 79.46 10.92
CA ASP A 28 -8.63 78.84 11.18
C ASP A 28 -8.74 77.87 12.36
N ASP A 29 -8.61 76.57 12.10
CA ASP A 29 -8.15 75.60 13.08
C ASP A 29 -6.92 74.90 12.50
N VAL A 30 -5.79 75.11 13.17
CA VAL A 30 -4.55 74.36 12.98
C VAL A 30 -4.83 72.92 13.40
N ILE A 31 -5.18 72.08 12.43
CA ILE A 31 -5.07 70.63 12.59
C ILE A 31 -3.62 70.29 12.29
N ASP A 32 -2.91 69.91 13.35
CA ASP A 32 -1.64 69.20 13.29
C ASP A 32 -1.86 67.98 12.37
N ASP A 33 -1.14 67.91 11.24
CA ASP A 33 -1.15 66.76 10.36
C ASP A 33 -0.75 65.53 11.18
N VAL A 34 -1.73 64.71 11.54
CA VAL A 34 -1.47 63.31 11.87
C VAL A 34 -1.05 62.67 10.55
N ILE A 35 0.26 62.66 10.31
CA ILE A 35 0.85 61.78 9.31
C ILE A 35 0.56 60.35 9.79
N ILE A 36 -0.46 59.72 9.22
CA ILE A 36 -0.58 58.27 9.21
C ILE A 36 0.57 57.81 8.33
N ASP A 37 1.62 57.28 8.95
CA ASP A 37 2.72 56.64 8.25
C ASP A 37 2.20 55.30 7.71
N ASP A 38 1.84 55.30 6.42
CA ASP A 38 1.32 54.16 5.66
C ASP A 38 2.47 53.26 5.16
N THR A 39 3.61 53.20 5.87
CA THR A 39 4.76 52.41 5.46
C THR A 39 4.61 50.94 5.89
N VAL A 40 4.35 50.09 4.89
CA VAL A 40 4.44 48.65 5.05
C VAL A 40 5.89 48.26 5.35
N THR A 41 6.14 47.67 6.52
CA THR A 41 7.45 47.20 6.94
C THR A 41 7.74 45.84 6.30
N THR A 42 8.78 45.76 5.47
CA THR A 42 9.21 44.47 4.89
C THR A 42 10.20 43.77 5.82
N ILE A 43 9.88 42.55 6.23
CA ILE A 43 10.71 41.69 7.09
C ILE A 43 11.20 40.51 6.27
N LYS A 44 12.52 40.30 6.23
CA LYS A 44 13.12 39.22 5.45
C LYS A 44 13.45 38.01 6.32
N ILE A 45 13.06 36.82 5.88
CA ILE A 45 13.42 35.54 6.49
C ILE A 45 14.33 34.80 5.51
N GLY A 46 15.47 34.32 6.01
CA GLY A 46 16.39 33.52 5.20
C GLY A 46 15.96 32.06 5.17
N LEU A 47 16.14 31.38 4.04
CA LEU A 47 16.09 29.92 3.93
C LEU A 47 17.44 29.42 3.42
N LEU A 48 18.10 28.58 4.22
CA LEU A 48 19.24 27.80 3.77
C LEU A 48 18.73 26.48 3.18
N ASN A 49 18.58 26.47 1.86
CA ASN A 49 18.06 25.34 1.09
C ASN A 49 19.23 24.54 0.48
N PRO A 50 19.30 23.19 0.55
CA PRO A 50 20.34 22.41 -0.14
C PRO A 50 20.06 22.28 -1.64
N ALA A 51 20.05 23.38 -2.39
CA ALA A 51 19.77 23.37 -3.83
C ALA A 51 20.84 22.60 -4.65
N THR A 52 22.02 22.40 -4.06
CA THR A 52 23.04 21.47 -4.55
C THR A 52 23.47 20.49 -3.45
N GLY A 53 24.22 19.46 -3.83
CA GLY A 53 24.73 18.43 -2.92
C GLY A 53 23.88 17.15 -2.89
N PRO A 54 24.19 16.22 -1.96
CA PRO A 54 23.64 14.86 -1.97
C PRO A 54 22.13 14.76 -1.74
N ILE A 55 21.50 15.81 -1.20
CA ILE A 55 20.07 15.81 -0.88
C ILE A 55 19.27 16.86 -1.70
N ALA A 56 19.82 17.29 -2.84
CA ALA A 56 19.22 18.33 -3.68
C ALA A 56 17.82 17.98 -4.22
N VAL A 57 17.47 16.69 -4.24
CA VAL A 57 16.14 16.21 -4.63
C VAL A 57 15.02 16.79 -3.76
N TYR A 58 15.28 17.11 -2.49
CA TYR A 58 14.28 17.65 -1.57
C TYR A 58 14.16 19.18 -1.61
N ALA A 59 15.09 19.87 -2.28
CA ALA A 59 15.22 21.33 -2.19
C ALA A 59 13.98 22.07 -2.68
N SER A 60 13.31 21.59 -3.74
CA SER A 60 12.07 22.19 -4.22
C SER A 60 10.96 22.08 -3.18
N GLY A 61 10.82 20.90 -2.57
CA GLY A 61 9.81 20.66 -1.55
C GLY A 61 9.96 21.58 -0.34
N PHE A 62 11.20 21.80 0.12
CA PHE A 62 11.50 22.72 1.22
C PHE A 62 11.20 24.18 0.85
N GLU A 63 11.58 24.62 -0.35
CA GLU A 63 11.29 25.99 -0.80
C GLU A 63 9.79 26.24 -0.92
N ASP A 64 9.04 25.29 -1.46
CA ASP A 64 7.58 25.38 -1.58
C ASP A 64 6.92 25.43 -0.19
N ALA A 65 7.37 24.61 0.77
CA ALA A 65 6.85 24.62 2.13
C ALA A 65 7.15 25.96 2.86
N ALA A 66 8.35 26.52 2.65
CA ALA A 66 8.73 27.84 3.14
C ALA A 66 7.87 28.96 2.52
N ASN A 67 7.57 28.87 1.22
CA ASN A 67 6.69 29.83 0.55
C ASN A 67 5.25 29.77 1.10
N VAL A 68 4.70 28.58 1.35
CA VAL A 68 3.40 28.42 2.01
C VAL A 68 3.40 29.07 3.40
N ALA A 69 4.50 28.99 4.16
CA ALA A 69 4.64 29.69 5.43
C ALA A 69 4.66 31.22 5.28
N ILE A 70 5.36 31.75 4.28
CA ILE A 70 5.42 33.19 4.00
C ILE A 70 4.05 33.73 3.57
N GLU A 71 3.36 33.02 2.68
CA GLU A 71 1.99 33.34 2.30
C GLU A 71 1.08 33.42 3.53
N LYS A 72 1.16 32.41 4.42
CA LYS A 72 0.41 32.39 5.68
C LYS A 72 0.74 33.58 6.58
N LEU A 73 2.02 33.91 6.75
CA LEU A 73 2.47 35.02 7.60
C LEU A 73 1.96 36.38 7.08
N ASN A 74 1.81 36.52 5.76
CA ASN A 74 1.29 37.71 5.08
C ASN A 74 -0.24 37.83 5.09
N MET A 75 -0.95 36.83 5.63
CA MET A 75 -2.38 36.95 5.87
C MET A 75 -2.65 37.76 7.15
N GLY A 76 -3.30 38.91 7.03
CA GLY A 76 -4.02 39.57 8.13
C GLY A 76 -3.41 40.84 8.74
N ASP A 77 -2.14 41.17 8.48
CA ASP A 77 -1.54 42.45 8.88
C ASP A 77 -1.07 43.23 7.65
N SER A 78 -1.77 44.30 7.29
CA SER A 78 -1.44 45.10 6.11
C SER A 78 -0.15 45.93 6.28
N ASN A 79 0.37 46.04 7.51
CA ASN A 79 1.51 46.91 7.82
C ASN A 79 2.84 46.16 7.85
N ILE A 80 2.83 44.82 7.72
CA ILE A 80 4.02 43.97 7.70
C ILE A 80 3.93 43.02 6.51
N THR A 81 4.98 42.98 5.69
CA THR A 81 5.15 42.00 4.62
C THR A 81 6.40 41.17 4.88
N PHE A 82 6.27 39.85 4.86
CA PHE A 82 7.36 38.89 4.91
C PHE A 82 7.83 38.54 3.50
N GLU A 83 9.15 38.51 3.31
CA GLU A 83 9.84 38.10 2.09
C GLU A 83 10.80 36.95 2.41
N LEU A 84 10.77 35.89 1.60
CA LEU A 84 11.74 34.79 1.68
C LEU A 84 13.00 35.16 0.89
N VAL A 85 14.17 34.96 1.50
CA VAL A 85 15.46 35.05 0.82
C VAL A 85 16.12 33.68 0.87
N VAL A 86 16.24 33.02 -0.28
CA VAL A 86 16.78 31.66 -0.37
C VAL A 86 18.27 31.72 -0.71
N ALA A 87 19.08 30.92 -0.03
CA ALA A 87 20.48 30.72 -0.35
C ALA A 87 20.86 29.23 -0.31
N ASP A 88 21.72 28.82 -1.24
CA ASP A 88 22.13 27.43 -1.38
C ASP A 88 23.17 27.03 -0.34
N SER A 89 22.79 26.11 0.55
CA SER A 89 23.69 25.54 1.56
C SER A 89 24.65 24.48 1.01
N GLY A 90 24.33 23.89 -0.15
CA GLY A 90 25.09 22.80 -0.76
C GLY A 90 25.17 21.51 0.07
N CYS A 91 24.44 21.44 1.19
CA CYS A 91 24.66 20.43 2.24
C CYS A 91 26.12 20.39 2.74
N ASP A 92 26.85 21.51 2.62
CA ASP A 92 28.28 21.63 2.94
C ASP A 92 28.51 22.77 3.95
N GLY A 93 29.36 22.54 4.95
CA GLY A 93 29.63 23.52 6.01
C GLY A 93 30.24 24.83 5.50
N THR A 94 31.14 24.77 4.51
CA THR A 94 31.84 25.95 3.98
C THR A 94 30.92 26.78 3.09
N GLN A 95 30.19 26.10 2.21
CA GLN A 95 29.19 26.74 1.36
C GLN A 95 28.07 27.34 2.20
N ALA A 96 27.54 26.61 3.20
CA ALA A 96 26.49 27.11 4.09
C ALA A 96 26.94 28.32 4.92
N ALA A 97 28.20 28.38 5.37
CA ALA A 97 28.74 29.58 6.00
C ALA A 97 28.73 30.80 5.06
N THR A 98 29.11 30.59 3.80
CA THR A 98 29.09 31.65 2.76
C THR A 98 27.67 32.09 2.42
N ALA A 99 26.75 31.13 2.31
CA ALA A 99 25.33 31.38 2.09
C ALA A 99 24.70 32.13 3.28
N ALA A 100 25.02 31.74 4.52
CA ALA A 100 24.58 32.44 5.73
C ALA A 100 25.07 33.89 5.74
N GLN A 101 26.33 34.15 5.36
CA GLN A 101 26.82 35.53 5.23
C GLN A 101 26.03 36.32 4.17
N THR A 102 25.67 35.69 3.06
CA THR A 102 24.85 36.31 2.01
C THR A 102 23.46 36.69 2.55
N LEU A 103 22.85 35.83 3.37
CA LEU A 103 21.57 36.10 4.02
C LEU A 103 21.69 37.23 5.06
N VAL A 104 22.74 37.22 5.88
CA VAL A 104 23.06 38.30 6.82
C VAL A 104 23.19 39.64 6.08
N ASP A 105 23.95 39.67 4.99
CA ASP A 105 24.15 40.87 4.17
C ASP A 105 22.83 41.33 3.48
N ALA A 106 21.92 40.40 3.20
CA ALA A 106 20.59 40.69 2.67
C ALA A 106 19.62 41.28 3.72
N GLY A 107 20.01 41.29 5.00
CA GLY A 107 19.26 41.87 6.11
C GLY A 107 18.14 40.99 6.64
N VAL A 108 18.31 39.65 6.61
CA VAL A 108 17.33 38.74 7.21
C VAL A 108 17.32 38.86 8.74
N ILE A 109 16.15 38.68 9.36
CA ILE A 109 15.99 38.74 10.83
C ILE A 109 16.16 37.39 11.53
N GLY A 110 16.26 36.32 10.74
CA GLY A 110 16.39 34.93 11.17
C GLY A 110 16.50 34.03 9.95
N ILE A 111 17.07 32.84 10.13
CA ILE A 111 17.32 31.88 9.06
C ILE A 111 16.66 30.54 9.41
N ALA A 112 15.79 30.05 8.54
CA ALA A 112 15.34 28.66 8.57
C ALA A 112 16.40 27.77 7.89
N GLY A 113 16.86 26.73 8.59
CA GLY A 113 17.88 25.80 8.09
C GLY A 113 19.15 25.75 8.92
N ALA A 114 20.19 25.07 8.45
CA ALA A 114 20.21 24.31 7.19
C ALA A 114 19.57 22.91 7.35
N ALA A 115 19.44 22.18 6.24
CA ALA A 115 18.96 20.81 6.24
C ALA A 115 20.01 19.85 6.82
N CYS A 116 21.24 19.90 6.31
CA CYS A 116 22.32 19.00 6.74
C CYS A 116 23.03 19.49 8.00
N SER A 117 23.33 18.56 8.91
CA SER A 117 23.95 18.88 10.21
C SER A 117 25.25 19.67 10.08
N GLY A 118 26.16 19.26 9.18
CA GLY A 118 27.41 20.00 8.95
C GLY A 118 27.21 21.37 8.30
N ALA A 119 26.21 21.52 7.43
CA ALA A 119 25.82 22.80 6.87
C ALA A 119 25.28 23.74 7.96
N THR A 120 24.46 23.23 8.89
CA THR A 120 23.94 23.99 10.03
C THR A 120 25.06 24.46 10.94
N LEU A 121 26.01 23.58 11.28
CA LEU A 121 27.17 23.94 12.11
C LEU A 121 28.08 24.99 11.44
N GLY A 122 28.26 24.92 10.12
CA GLY A 122 29.00 25.95 9.37
C GLY A 122 28.27 27.29 9.32
N ALA A 123 26.95 27.28 9.06
CA ALA A 123 26.12 28.47 8.98
C ALA A 123 25.96 29.18 10.33
N ILE A 124 25.74 28.44 11.43
CA ILE A 124 25.49 29.05 12.74
C ILE A 124 26.71 29.81 13.26
N ALA A 125 27.93 29.36 12.94
CA ALA A 125 29.14 30.08 13.30
C ALA A 125 29.18 31.52 12.71
N VAL A 126 28.55 31.72 11.54
CA VAL A 126 28.41 33.04 10.90
C VAL A 126 27.20 33.79 11.44
N ALA A 127 26.04 33.13 11.49
CA ALA A 127 24.78 33.74 11.88
C ALA A 127 24.80 34.24 13.34
N SER A 128 25.26 33.42 14.29
CA SER A 128 25.37 33.79 15.71
C SER A 128 26.33 34.97 15.93
N ALA A 129 27.46 35.00 15.23
CA ALA A 129 28.41 36.12 15.28
C ALA A 129 27.81 37.44 14.76
N ALA A 130 26.85 37.36 13.82
CA ALA A 130 26.07 38.49 13.34
C ALA A 130 24.83 38.80 14.20
N GLY A 131 24.56 37.99 15.23
CA GLY A 131 23.36 38.10 16.07
C GLY A 131 22.07 37.68 15.35
N ILE A 132 22.15 36.85 14.32
CA ILE A 132 21.00 36.32 13.59
C ILE A 132 20.71 34.90 14.06
N PRO A 133 19.53 34.63 14.65
CA PRO A 133 19.18 33.28 15.07
C PRO A 133 18.80 32.36 13.91
N MET A 134 18.97 31.06 14.13
CA MET A 134 18.64 30.00 13.20
C MET A 134 17.61 29.04 13.80
N VAL A 135 16.69 28.55 12.98
CA VAL A 135 15.80 27.42 13.31
C VAL A 135 16.02 26.32 12.26
N SER A 136 16.75 25.26 12.61
CA SER A 136 16.96 24.14 11.70
C SER A 136 15.70 23.28 11.59
N TYR A 137 15.37 22.90 10.35
CA TYR A 137 14.21 22.06 10.04
C TYR A 137 14.55 20.58 9.83
N ALA A 138 15.82 20.20 9.65
CA ALA A 138 16.19 18.81 9.37
C ALA A 138 17.54 18.34 9.95
N SER A 139 18.29 19.19 10.66
CA SER A 139 19.60 18.78 11.22
C SER A 139 19.46 18.01 12.53
N THR A 140 19.62 16.69 12.46
CA THR A 140 19.39 15.78 13.57
C THR A 140 20.62 15.48 14.43
N SER A 141 21.84 15.76 13.93
CA SER A 141 23.08 15.38 14.63
C SER A 141 23.13 15.90 16.07
N PRO A 142 23.64 15.13 17.04
CA PRO A 142 23.77 15.59 18.42
C PRO A 142 24.79 16.73 18.56
N ALA A 143 25.67 16.91 17.57
CA ALA A 143 26.60 18.04 17.53
C ALA A 143 25.87 19.40 17.47
N VAL A 144 24.66 19.44 16.90
CA VAL A 144 23.80 20.63 16.85
C VAL A 144 23.40 21.08 18.26
N THR A 145 23.05 20.14 19.14
CA THR A 145 22.69 20.42 20.56
C THR A 145 23.81 21.13 21.31
N THR A 146 25.07 20.84 20.94
CA THR A 146 26.26 21.32 21.65
C THR A 146 27.04 22.39 20.88
N ALA A 147 26.43 22.97 19.84
CA ALA A 147 27.07 24.02 19.05
C ALA A 147 27.44 25.22 19.94
N ASP A 148 28.60 25.83 19.68
CA ASP A 148 28.99 27.09 20.32
C ASP A 148 28.35 28.25 19.56
N ASP A 149 27.11 28.59 19.95
CA ASP A 149 26.21 29.45 19.19
C ASP A 149 25.63 30.62 20.02
N ASP A 150 26.03 30.76 21.29
CA ASP A 150 25.43 31.68 22.27
C ASP A 150 23.89 31.57 22.38
N GLY A 151 23.33 30.37 22.16
CA GLY A 151 21.90 30.07 22.18
C GLY A 151 21.10 30.65 21.00
N PHE A 152 21.76 30.92 19.87
CA PHE A 152 21.10 31.42 18.66
C PHE A 152 20.57 30.31 17.74
N LEU A 153 20.85 29.04 18.01
CA LEU A 153 20.37 27.89 17.25
C LEU A 153 19.22 27.20 17.97
N PHE A 154 18.16 26.94 17.21
CA PHE A 154 17.03 26.12 17.60
C PHE A 154 16.80 25.06 16.52
N ARG A 155 16.08 23.99 16.83
CA ARG A 155 15.61 23.05 15.82
C ARG A 155 14.23 22.50 16.15
N VAL A 156 13.44 22.25 15.10
CA VAL A 156 12.09 21.66 15.18
C VAL A 156 12.07 20.17 14.86
N VAL A 157 13.25 19.57 14.69
CA VAL A 157 13.44 18.13 14.49
C VAL A 157 14.14 17.52 15.72
N PRO A 158 13.78 16.30 16.17
CA PRO A 158 14.47 15.61 17.27
C PRO A 158 15.91 15.23 16.96
N SER A 159 16.71 14.99 18.00
CA SER A 159 18.10 14.58 17.88
C SER A 159 18.28 13.11 17.48
N ASP A 160 19.29 12.83 16.66
CA ASP A 160 19.85 11.49 16.42
C ASP A 160 20.25 10.75 17.70
N ALA A 161 20.55 11.45 18.80
CA ALA A 161 20.79 10.81 20.09
C ALA A 161 19.55 10.06 20.58
N GLN A 162 18.35 10.58 20.29
CA GLN A 162 17.08 9.90 20.57
C GLN A 162 16.78 8.85 19.49
N GLN A 163 17.05 9.15 18.21
CA GLN A 163 16.85 8.20 17.10
C GLN A 163 17.69 6.94 17.27
N ALA A 164 18.92 7.06 17.74
CA ALA A 164 19.80 5.94 18.03
C ALA A 164 19.19 4.96 19.04
N VAL A 165 18.48 5.49 20.06
CA VAL A 165 17.76 4.65 21.04
C VAL A 165 16.58 3.96 20.37
N ALA A 166 15.81 4.67 19.55
CA ALA A 166 14.70 4.10 18.79
C ALA A 166 15.18 2.98 17.85
N LEU A 167 16.19 3.26 17.03
CA LEU A 167 16.79 2.33 16.09
C LEU A 167 17.42 1.12 16.78
N ALA A 168 18.14 1.30 17.89
CA ALA A 168 18.64 0.18 18.69
C ALA A 168 17.50 -0.69 19.25
N THR A 169 16.38 -0.07 19.63
CA THR A 169 15.18 -0.81 20.09
C THR A 169 14.56 -1.61 18.94
N VAL A 170 14.49 -1.04 17.72
CA VAL A 170 14.01 -1.72 16.51
C VAL A 170 14.88 -2.93 16.19
N VAL A 171 16.21 -2.74 16.13
CA VAL A 171 17.16 -3.82 15.85
C VAL A 171 17.04 -4.93 16.90
N ALA A 172 16.95 -4.58 18.19
CA ALA A 172 16.79 -5.53 19.29
C ALA A 172 15.43 -6.27 19.30
N GLY A 173 14.40 -5.69 18.68
CA GLY A 173 13.09 -6.32 18.49
C GLY A 173 13.03 -7.32 17.33
N SER A 174 14.06 -7.36 16.50
CA SER A 174 14.20 -8.30 15.39
C SER A 174 14.96 -9.58 15.81
N SER A 175 15.36 -10.41 14.84
CA SER A 175 16.25 -11.55 15.08
C SER A 175 17.75 -11.18 15.11
N ALA A 176 18.09 -9.92 14.83
CA ALA A 176 19.47 -9.42 14.80
C ALA A 176 20.11 -9.37 16.19
N THR A 177 21.36 -9.84 16.28
CA THR A 177 22.14 -9.87 17.52
C THR A 177 23.57 -9.33 17.37
N ASN A 178 24.07 -9.21 16.13
CA ASN A 178 25.44 -8.84 15.81
C ASN A 178 25.47 -7.85 14.61
N PRO A 179 24.98 -6.60 14.80
CA PRO A 179 24.85 -5.63 13.72
C PRO A 179 26.19 -5.06 13.28
N GLY A 180 26.42 -5.01 11.97
CA GLY A 180 27.47 -4.20 11.35
C GLY A 180 26.96 -2.81 11.02
N VAL A 181 27.67 -1.76 11.42
CA VAL A 181 27.27 -0.37 11.18
C VAL A 181 28.07 0.21 10.02
N ILE A 182 27.40 0.70 8.98
CA ILE A 182 28.00 1.49 7.91
C ILE A 182 27.47 2.92 8.05
N TYR A 183 28.37 3.90 8.08
CA TYR A 183 28.00 5.29 8.33
C TYR A 183 28.81 6.27 7.49
N MET A 184 28.18 7.38 7.08
CA MET A 184 28.90 8.50 6.48
C MET A 184 29.81 9.16 7.50
N THR A 185 31.02 9.58 7.12
CA THR A 185 31.97 10.28 8.01
C THR A 185 31.65 11.76 8.22
N ASN A 186 30.49 12.24 7.74
CA ASN A 186 30.01 13.59 8.00
C ASN A 186 29.34 13.70 9.39
N ASP A 187 28.97 14.92 9.82
CA ASP A 187 28.41 15.17 11.15
C ASP A 187 27.11 14.40 11.43
N TYR A 188 26.34 14.06 10.39
CA TYR A 188 25.12 13.26 10.52
C TYR A 188 25.44 11.78 10.73
N GLY A 189 26.10 11.13 9.77
CA GLY A 189 26.36 9.69 9.82
C GLY A 189 27.25 9.28 10.99
N ALA A 190 28.32 10.05 11.26
CA ALA A 190 29.23 9.75 12.37
C ALA A 190 28.53 9.97 13.72
N GLY A 191 27.78 11.06 13.86
CA GLY A 191 27.02 11.36 15.07
C GLY A 191 26.00 10.27 15.40
N LEU A 192 25.18 9.88 14.42
CA LEU A 192 24.18 8.83 14.61
C LEU A 192 24.81 7.44 14.81
N GLY A 193 25.87 7.11 14.06
CA GLY A 193 26.62 5.86 14.20
C GLY A 193 27.22 5.67 15.59
N ASP A 194 27.86 6.70 16.14
CA ASP A 194 28.42 6.69 17.50
C ASP A 194 27.32 6.54 18.55
N ASN A 195 26.19 7.22 18.38
CA ASN A 195 25.06 7.14 19.32
C ASN A 195 24.35 5.78 19.24
N PHE A 196 24.25 5.18 18.05
CA PHE A 196 23.74 3.81 17.90
C PHE A 196 24.65 2.82 18.62
N ASN A 197 25.97 2.90 18.39
CA ASN A 197 26.94 2.05 19.08
C ASN A 197 26.89 2.22 20.61
N ALA A 198 26.65 3.44 21.10
CA ALA A 198 26.44 3.69 22.53
C ALA A 198 25.11 3.15 23.08
N SER A 199 24.06 3.10 22.24
CA SER A 199 22.73 2.61 22.58
C SER A 199 22.62 1.08 22.49
N TRP A 200 23.47 0.45 21.67
CA TRP A 200 23.50 -0.99 21.46
C TRP A 200 24.24 -1.72 22.59
N THR A 201 23.57 -2.69 23.22
CA THR A 201 24.12 -3.38 24.41
C THR A 201 24.97 -4.61 24.09
N GLY A 202 24.84 -5.18 22.89
CA GLY A 202 25.50 -6.43 22.49
C GLY A 202 26.94 -6.28 21.97
N GLY A 203 27.40 -5.05 21.76
CA GLY A 203 28.56 -4.75 20.92
C GLY A 203 28.24 -4.91 19.43
N VAL A 204 28.75 -4.00 18.61
CA VAL A 204 28.58 -4.06 17.15
C VAL A 204 29.60 -5.00 16.52
N CYS A 205 29.20 -5.69 15.46
CA CYS A 205 30.01 -6.64 14.70
C CYS A 205 31.23 -5.96 14.05
N THR A 206 30.97 -4.84 13.38
CA THR A 206 31.95 -3.98 12.73
C THR A 206 31.38 -2.57 12.62
N MET A 207 32.25 -1.57 12.52
CA MET A 207 31.88 -0.20 12.19
C MET A 207 32.74 0.29 11.03
N VAL A 208 32.10 0.71 9.95
CA VAL A 208 32.77 1.12 8.71
C VAL A 208 32.29 2.51 8.32
N GLY A 209 33.19 3.48 8.46
CA GLY A 209 32.95 4.86 8.01
C GLY A 209 33.32 5.02 6.53
N TYR A 210 32.54 5.78 5.77
CA TYR A 210 32.84 6.15 4.39
C TYR A 210 32.64 7.64 4.12
N ASP A 211 33.40 8.19 3.18
CA ASP A 211 33.23 9.56 2.71
C ASP A 211 32.06 9.60 1.70
N PRO A 212 30.97 10.34 1.99
CA PRO A 212 29.81 10.42 1.10
C PRO A 212 30.03 11.30 -0.14
N THR A 213 31.22 11.88 -0.29
CA THR A 213 31.57 12.60 -1.52
C THR A 213 31.51 11.64 -2.71
N GLU A 214 30.74 12.02 -3.75
CA GLU A 214 30.56 11.20 -4.95
C GLU A 214 31.89 10.64 -5.48
N GLY A 215 31.95 9.32 -5.67
CA GLY A 215 33.14 8.61 -6.15
C GLY A 215 34.25 8.38 -5.12
N SER A 216 34.02 8.71 -3.84
CA SER A 216 35.03 8.58 -2.77
C SER A 216 34.92 7.28 -1.97
N TYR A 217 33.89 6.47 -2.20
CA TYR A 217 33.70 5.16 -1.58
C TYR A 217 33.45 4.06 -2.64
N ASP A 218 33.60 2.81 -2.22
CA ASP A 218 33.32 1.61 -3.01
C ASP A 218 32.31 0.74 -2.25
N ALA A 219 31.07 0.68 -2.74
CA ALA A 219 29.97 -0.01 -2.07
C ALA A 219 30.24 -1.52 -1.86
N ALA A 220 30.94 -2.16 -2.82
CA ALA A 220 31.32 -3.56 -2.70
C ALA A 220 32.26 -3.82 -1.52
N THR A 221 33.22 -2.92 -1.28
CA THR A 221 34.12 -2.97 -0.13
C THR A 221 33.38 -2.74 1.19
N LEU A 222 32.42 -1.80 1.22
CA LEU A 222 31.61 -1.55 2.42
C LEU A 222 30.73 -2.75 2.78
N ALA A 223 30.02 -3.31 1.79
CA ALA A 223 29.24 -4.53 1.96
C ALA A 223 30.11 -5.73 2.34
N GLY A 224 31.27 -5.89 1.70
CA GLY A 224 32.24 -6.95 1.99
C GLY A 224 32.75 -6.90 3.43
N ALA A 225 32.95 -5.71 4.00
CA ALA A 225 33.35 -5.57 5.39
C ALA A 225 32.30 -6.09 6.39
N VAL A 226 31.01 -6.02 6.05
CA VAL A 226 29.91 -6.59 6.85
C VAL A 226 29.83 -8.11 6.66
N VAL A 227 29.90 -8.57 5.41
CA VAL A 227 29.83 -10.00 5.05
C VAL A 227 31.03 -10.78 5.61
N ASP A 228 32.25 -10.27 5.40
CA ASP A 228 33.49 -10.92 5.85
C ASP A 228 33.63 -10.97 7.38
N ALA A 229 33.05 -9.98 8.07
CA ALA A 229 32.98 -9.96 9.54
C ALA A 229 31.94 -10.95 10.10
N GLY A 230 31.07 -11.53 9.26
CA GLY A 230 30.02 -12.44 9.67
C GLY A 230 28.93 -11.75 10.50
N CYS A 231 28.61 -10.50 10.17
CA CYS A 231 27.50 -9.81 10.82
C CYS A 231 26.17 -10.46 10.44
N ASP A 232 25.20 -10.46 11.36
CA ASP A 232 23.86 -11.02 11.10
C ASP A 232 22.85 -9.97 10.61
N SER A 233 23.28 -8.71 10.59
CA SER A 233 22.49 -7.55 10.18
C SER A 233 23.41 -6.39 9.80
N ALA A 234 22.89 -5.48 8.97
CA ALA A 234 23.54 -4.24 8.59
C ALA A 234 22.69 -3.04 9.05
N VAL A 235 23.31 -2.01 9.61
CA VAL A 235 22.67 -0.76 10.05
C VAL A 235 23.31 0.39 9.28
N LEU A 236 22.51 1.09 8.47
CA LEU A 236 22.97 2.09 7.53
C LEU A 236 22.60 3.50 7.99
N MET A 237 23.62 4.33 8.23
CA MET A 237 23.48 5.78 8.47
C MET A 237 23.93 6.52 7.21
N SER A 238 23.06 6.46 6.19
CA SER A 238 23.36 6.79 4.80
C SER A 238 22.25 7.65 4.19
N TYR A 239 22.57 8.37 3.11
CA TYR A 239 21.56 8.96 2.22
C TYR A 239 21.16 8.00 1.10
N ALA A 240 20.05 8.29 0.45
CA ALA A 240 19.41 7.44 -0.55
C ALA A 240 20.39 6.86 -1.59
N THR A 241 21.08 7.69 -2.37
CA THR A 241 21.98 7.20 -3.44
C THR A 241 23.04 6.23 -2.92
N ASP A 242 23.68 6.55 -1.79
CA ASP A 242 24.73 5.70 -1.22
C ASP A 242 24.16 4.43 -0.58
N GLY A 243 23.01 4.57 0.08
CA GLY A 243 22.34 3.47 0.77
C GLY A 243 21.87 2.41 -0.22
N ALA A 244 21.29 2.83 -1.34
CA ALA A 244 20.90 1.94 -2.42
C ALA A 244 22.11 1.16 -2.98
N ALA A 245 23.22 1.86 -3.28
CA ALA A 245 24.44 1.22 -3.77
C ALA A 245 25.02 0.20 -2.77
N ILE A 246 24.99 0.51 -1.47
CA ILE A 246 25.44 -0.40 -0.40
C ILE A 246 24.53 -1.63 -0.29
N MET A 247 23.21 -1.44 -0.36
CA MET A 247 22.23 -2.53 -0.28
C MET A 247 22.29 -3.45 -1.49
N GLU A 248 22.41 -2.91 -2.70
CA GLU A 248 22.66 -3.70 -3.91
C GLU A 248 23.97 -4.50 -3.80
N ALA A 249 25.02 -3.90 -3.23
CA ALA A 249 26.29 -4.58 -3.01
C ALA A 249 26.20 -5.69 -1.94
N LEU A 250 25.39 -5.53 -0.90
CA LEU A 250 25.09 -6.58 0.08
C LEU A 250 24.34 -7.74 -0.59
N SER A 251 23.30 -7.44 -1.36
CA SER A 251 22.52 -8.42 -2.13
C SER A 251 23.40 -9.18 -3.13
N ALA A 252 24.24 -8.48 -3.89
CA ALA A 252 25.18 -9.07 -4.85
C ALA A 252 26.22 -10.01 -4.19
N GLN A 253 26.47 -9.84 -2.89
CA GLN A 253 27.34 -10.70 -2.08
C GLN A 253 26.57 -11.78 -1.31
N SER A 254 25.28 -11.99 -1.63
CA SER A 254 24.41 -12.98 -1.00
C SER A 254 24.29 -12.80 0.52
N PHE A 255 24.32 -11.55 0.99
CA PHE A 255 24.05 -11.25 2.40
C PHE A 255 22.58 -11.57 2.72
N THR A 256 22.36 -12.40 3.74
CA THR A 256 21.00 -12.82 4.16
C THR A 256 20.56 -12.20 5.48
N GLY A 257 21.36 -11.29 6.04
CA GLY A 257 21.04 -10.61 7.29
C GLY A 257 20.02 -9.50 7.09
N SER A 258 19.34 -9.10 8.16
CA SER A 258 18.39 -7.98 8.11
C SER A 258 19.13 -6.66 7.89
N VAL A 259 18.55 -5.78 7.07
CA VAL A 259 19.08 -4.43 6.85
C VAL A 259 18.19 -3.42 7.57
N PHE A 260 18.82 -2.51 8.31
CA PHE A 260 18.18 -1.43 9.03
C PHE A 260 18.73 -0.08 8.59
N GLY A 261 17.91 0.96 8.69
CA GLY A 261 18.26 2.32 8.27
C GLY A 261 17.85 3.41 9.24
N ALA A 262 18.43 4.58 9.04
CA ALA A 262 17.99 5.83 9.64
C ALA A 262 17.06 6.62 8.70
N ASP A 263 16.81 7.87 9.06
CA ASP A 263 15.86 8.78 8.41
C ASP A 263 16.26 9.09 6.96
N GLY A 264 17.56 9.06 6.65
CA GLY A 264 18.08 9.23 5.29
C GLY A 264 17.68 8.13 4.30
N LEU A 265 17.10 7.02 4.77
CA LEU A 265 16.61 5.89 3.95
C LEU A 265 15.10 5.63 4.12
N ALA A 266 14.40 6.44 4.91
CA ALA A 266 13.00 6.22 5.29
C ALA A 266 12.02 7.05 4.44
N ASP A 267 12.21 7.02 3.13
CA ASP A 267 11.46 7.82 2.15
C ASP A 267 10.77 6.90 1.13
N SER A 268 9.52 7.17 0.79
CA SER A 268 8.76 6.33 -0.15
C SER A 268 9.40 6.29 -1.55
N ALA A 269 10.10 7.35 -1.96
CA ALA A 269 10.83 7.42 -3.22
C ALA A 269 12.22 6.77 -3.14
N PHE A 270 12.63 6.18 -2.01
CA PHE A 270 13.94 5.54 -1.89
C PHE A 270 14.16 4.42 -2.92
N GLY A 271 13.08 3.74 -3.33
CA GLY A 271 13.11 2.74 -4.40
C GLY A 271 13.66 3.27 -5.73
N ASP A 272 13.52 4.57 -6.02
CA ASP A 272 14.00 5.18 -7.27
C ASP A 272 15.55 5.21 -7.37
N ALA A 273 16.24 5.02 -6.25
CA ALA A 273 17.70 4.94 -6.21
C ALA A 273 18.26 3.55 -6.57
N PHE A 274 17.40 2.53 -6.71
CA PHE A 274 17.81 1.15 -7.00
C PHE A 274 17.71 0.82 -8.49
N ASN A 275 18.66 0.02 -8.98
CA ASN A 275 18.59 -0.69 -10.25
C ASN A 275 17.86 -2.04 -10.10
N ASP A 276 17.96 -2.66 -8.91
CA ASP A 276 17.27 -3.88 -8.54
C ASP A 276 16.49 -3.68 -7.23
N LEU A 277 15.16 -3.53 -7.34
CA LEU A 277 14.28 -3.33 -6.18
C LEU A 277 14.28 -4.52 -5.22
N ALA A 278 14.67 -5.73 -5.65
CA ALA A 278 14.79 -6.87 -4.75
C ALA A 278 15.84 -6.66 -3.66
N ALA A 279 16.84 -5.80 -3.90
CA ALA A 279 17.83 -5.46 -2.88
C ALA A 279 17.27 -4.56 -1.75
N LEU A 280 16.14 -3.89 -1.98
CA LEU A 280 15.47 -3.03 -1.00
C LEU A 280 14.51 -3.81 -0.08
N ASP A 281 14.06 -4.99 -0.51
CA ASP A 281 13.08 -5.79 0.21
C ASP A 281 13.51 -6.09 1.66
N GLY A 282 12.61 -5.85 2.61
CA GLY A 282 12.83 -6.11 4.02
C GLY A 282 13.65 -5.05 4.77
N LEU A 283 14.04 -3.93 4.14
CA LEU A 283 14.63 -2.80 4.87
C LEU A 283 13.65 -2.27 5.92
N VAL A 284 14.13 -2.08 7.15
CA VAL A 284 13.41 -1.36 8.21
C VAL A 284 14.18 -0.11 8.61
N ALA A 285 13.59 1.07 8.43
CA ALA A 285 14.21 2.35 8.73
C ALA A 285 13.42 3.16 9.78
N THR A 286 14.10 4.07 10.48
CA THR A 286 13.44 4.98 11.42
C THR A 286 13.49 6.42 10.91
N LYS A 287 12.41 7.19 11.06
CA LYS A 287 12.40 8.64 10.79
C LYS A 287 11.68 9.42 11.89
N PRO A 288 11.98 10.71 12.12
CA PRO A 288 11.17 11.54 12.99
C PRO A 288 9.68 11.38 12.67
N ARG A 289 8.87 11.14 13.71
CA ARG A 289 7.44 10.91 13.52
C ARG A 289 6.74 12.23 13.18
N PRO A 290 5.84 12.27 12.20
CA PRO A 290 5.04 13.45 11.95
C PRO A 290 4.21 13.83 13.17
N GLY A 291 3.86 15.12 13.26
CA GLY A 291 2.91 15.60 14.26
C GLY A 291 1.58 14.86 14.20
N ALA A 292 0.94 14.68 15.37
CA ALA A 292 -0.41 14.13 15.42
C ALA A 292 -1.40 15.04 14.65
N ALA A 293 -2.55 14.49 14.26
CA ALA A 293 -3.60 15.25 13.58
C ALA A 293 -3.95 16.54 14.36
N SER A 294 -3.84 17.68 13.68
CA SER A 294 -4.12 19.00 14.23
C SER A 294 -4.66 19.94 13.15
N ASP A 295 -5.34 21.01 13.57
CA ASP A 295 -5.80 22.05 12.64
C ASP A 295 -4.63 22.70 11.89
N ALA A 296 -3.48 22.85 12.56
CA ALA A 296 -2.26 23.40 11.96
C ALA A 296 -1.73 22.49 10.84
N LYS A 297 -1.63 21.18 11.11
CA LYS A 297 -1.21 20.18 10.11
C LYS A 297 -2.19 20.12 8.94
N ALA A 298 -3.49 19.98 9.21
CA ALA A 298 -4.49 19.91 8.15
C ALA A 298 -4.52 21.18 7.28
N THR A 299 -4.31 22.36 7.89
CA THR A 299 -4.21 23.63 7.14
C THR A 299 -2.98 23.67 6.26
N PHE A 300 -1.83 23.22 6.75
CA PHE A 300 -0.61 23.14 5.96
C PHE A 300 -0.74 22.13 4.83
N ASP A 301 -1.16 20.89 5.11
CA ASP A 301 -1.31 19.82 4.11
C ASP A 301 -2.19 20.30 2.95
N ALA A 302 -3.35 20.89 3.25
CA ALA A 302 -4.26 21.41 2.22
C ALA A 302 -3.63 22.53 1.38
N ALA A 303 -2.88 23.45 2.00
CA ALA A 303 -2.23 24.55 1.29
C ALA A 303 -1.04 24.06 0.45
N TYR A 304 -0.26 23.14 0.98
CA TYR A 304 0.91 22.58 0.33
C TYR A 304 0.54 21.71 -0.87
N THR A 305 -0.45 20.82 -0.72
CA THR A 305 -1.02 20.07 -1.85
C THR A 305 -1.62 21.01 -2.91
N ALA A 306 -2.30 22.09 -2.51
CA ALA A 306 -2.82 23.07 -3.46
C ALA A 306 -1.73 23.83 -4.24
N ALA A 307 -0.52 23.94 -3.66
CA ALA A 307 0.66 24.48 -4.32
C ALA A 307 1.39 23.45 -5.21
N GLY A 308 0.93 22.19 -5.24
CA GLY A 308 1.56 21.09 -5.97
C GLY A 308 2.63 20.33 -5.17
N GLY A 309 2.75 20.61 -3.86
CA GLY A 309 3.64 19.90 -2.96
C GLY A 309 3.08 18.54 -2.51
N ASP A 310 3.98 17.66 -2.09
CA ASP A 310 3.65 16.35 -1.52
C ASP A 310 3.64 16.43 0.02
N ALA A 311 2.45 16.41 0.62
CA ALA A 311 2.30 16.44 2.08
C ALA A 311 2.83 15.18 2.80
N GLY A 312 3.27 14.15 2.07
CA GLY A 312 4.03 13.02 2.62
C GLY A 312 5.55 13.25 2.66
N GLY A 313 6.05 14.30 2.02
CA GLY A 313 7.49 14.59 1.88
C GLY A 313 8.18 14.86 3.22
N ILE A 314 9.34 14.24 3.42
CA ILE A 314 10.14 14.38 4.65
C ILE A 314 10.56 15.84 4.89
N TYR A 315 10.53 16.31 6.13
CA TYR A 315 10.97 17.66 6.56
C TYR A 315 10.21 18.86 5.99
N THR A 316 9.12 18.66 5.26
CA THR A 316 8.31 19.76 4.69
C THR A 316 7.50 20.51 5.76
N HIS A 317 6.86 19.79 6.69
CA HIS A 317 6.17 20.37 7.85
C HIS A 317 7.11 21.16 8.75
N GLU A 318 8.30 20.63 8.99
CA GLU A 318 9.36 21.24 9.81
C GLU A 318 9.87 22.52 9.15
N THR A 319 10.02 22.53 7.82
CA THR A 319 10.40 23.72 7.06
C THR A 319 9.35 24.81 7.19
N TYR A 320 8.06 24.46 7.03
CA TYR A 320 6.94 25.36 7.25
C TYR A 320 6.92 25.94 8.66
N ASP A 321 7.14 25.11 9.67
CA ASP A 321 7.15 25.54 11.07
C ASP A 321 8.36 26.41 11.42
N ALA A 322 9.56 26.08 10.95
CA ALA A 322 10.76 26.89 11.18
C ALA A 322 10.56 28.34 10.69
N VAL A 323 10.03 28.52 9.48
CA VAL A 323 9.72 29.84 8.91
C VAL A 323 8.62 30.54 9.71
N ASN A 324 7.55 29.84 10.08
CA ASN A 324 6.47 30.42 10.89
C ASN A 324 6.92 30.84 12.29
N ILE A 325 7.76 30.07 12.97
CA ILE A 325 8.31 30.40 14.28
C ILE A 325 9.14 31.69 14.17
N ILE A 326 10.02 31.81 13.16
CA ILE A 326 10.81 33.01 12.91
C ILE A 326 9.90 34.23 12.66
N GLY A 327 8.89 34.09 11.79
CA GLY A 327 7.96 35.17 11.48
C GLY A 327 7.11 35.60 12.68
N LYS A 328 6.61 34.64 13.47
CA LYS A 328 5.87 34.90 14.72
C LYS A 328 6.75 35.60 15.74
N ALA A 329 8.01 35.19 15.88
CA ALA A 329 8.98 35.84 16.77
C ALA A 329 9.24 37.28 16.34
N ALA A 330 9.43 37.54 15.04
CA ALA A 330 9.60 38.88 14.50
C ALA A 330 8.39 39.79 14.79
N LYS A 331 7.16 39.25 14.70
CA LYS A 331 5.93 39.99 15.07
C LYS A 331 5.88 40.39 16.55
N MET A 332 6.52 39.63 17.45
CA MET A 332 6.58 39.97 18.88
C MET A 332 7.52 41.14 19.17
N VAL A 333 8.53 41.37 18.32
CA VAL A 333 9.61 42.33 18.57
C VAL A 333 9.75 43.37 17.46
N THR A 334 8.65 43.70 16.78
CA THR A 334 8.62 44.61 15.60
C THR A 334 9.24 45.99 15.85
N ASN A 335 9.29 46.45 17.10
CA ASN A 335 9.89 47.74 17.47
C ASN A 335 11.41 47.69 17.68
N SER A 336 12.04 46.51 17.67
CA SER A 336 13.48 46.33 17.91
C SER A 336 14.12 45.46 16.83
N MET A 337 13.60 44.26 16.62
CA MET A 337 14.16 43.22 15.73
C MET A 337 15.68 42.98 15.91
N GLN A 338 16.23 43.32 17.09
CA GLN A 338 17.62 43.04 17.42
C GLN A 338 17.81 41.55 17.72
N GLY A 339 19.02 41.05 17.46
CA GLY A 339 19.35 39.62 17.63
C GLY A 339 19.00 39.02 18.99
N SER A 340 19.30 39.73 20.09
CA SER A 340 18.96 39.27 21.44
C SER A 340 17.45 39.18 21.70
N ASP A 341 16.69 40.08 21.08
CA ASP A 341 15.23 40.12 21.20
C ASP A 341 14.60 39.02 20.35
N MET A 342 15.12 38.79 19.13
CA MET A 342 14.72 37.67 18.28
C MET A 342 15.02 36.32 18.94
N LYS A 343 16.20 36.13 19.51
CA LYS A 343 16.57 34.93 20.28
C LYS A 343 15.57 34.66 21.40
N SER A 344 15.26 35.69 22.20
CA SER A 344 14.30 35.58 23.30
C SER A 344 12.88 35.30 22.78
N ALA A 345 12.48 35.93 21.68
CA ALA A 345 11.18 35.74 21.06
C ALA A 345 11.01 34.34 20.47
N LEU A 346 12.05 33.77 19.85
CA LEU A 346 12.04 32.38 19.36
C LEU A 346 11.81 31.39 20.50
N ALA A 347 12.54 31.54 21.61
CA ALA A 347 12.35 30.70 22.80
C ALA A 347 10.91 30.81 23.37
N MET A 348 10.31 32.00 23.32
CA MET A 348 8.91 32.21 23.75
C MET A 348 7.91 31.60 22.78
N VAL A 349 8.09 31.79 21.46
CA VAL A 349 7.19 31.25 20.44
C VAL A 349 7.25 29.73 20.41
N GLY A 350 8.44 29.17 20.54
CA GLY A 350 8.69 27.73 20.51
C GLY A 350 8.36 27.00 21.81
N ASN A 351 7.79 27.67 22.82
CA ASN A 351 7.27 27.01 24.01
C ASN A 351 5.77 26.73 23.82
N ASP A 352 5.39 25.45 23.80
CA ASP A 352 4.04 24.98 23.44
C ASP A 352 3.58 25.48 22.05
N TYR A 353 4.51 25.57 21.09
CA TYR A 353 4.18 25.90 19.71
C TYR A 353 3.35 24.79 19.09
N ASP A 354 2.16 25.10 18.58
CA ASP A 354 1.31 24.16 17.83
C ASP A 354 1.59 24.33 16.33
N GLY A 355 2.28 23.34 15.76
CA GLY A 355 2.84 23.34 14.41
C GLY A 355 2.29 22.25 13.50
N ALA A 356 2.61 22.38 12.21
CA ALA A 356 2.30 21.35 11.21
C ALA A 356 3.10 20.05 11.45
N SER A 357 4.34 20.17 11.95
CA SER A 357 5.23 19.05 12.33
C SER A 357 4.99 18.54 13.75
N GLY A 358 4.00 19.10 14.45
CA GLY A 358 3.62 18.73 15.81
C GLY A 358 3.80 19.85 16.81
N SER A 359 3.63 19.50 18.09
CA SER A 359 3.82 20.46 19.18
C SER A 359 5.28 20.52 19.60
N HIS A 360 5.84 21.73 19.62
CA HIS A 360 7.24 21.99 19.96
C HIS A 360 7.36 22.74 21.27
N THR A 361 8.29 22.27 22.12
CA THR A 361 8.78 23.00 23.28
C THR A 361 10.29 22.98 23.24
N PHE A 362 10.91 24.12 22.95
CA PHE A 362 12.36 24.24 22.96
C PHE A 362 12.90 24.05 24.38
N ASP A 363 13.87 23.15 24.52
CA ASP A 363 14.62 22.98 25.76
C ASP A 363 15.69 24.07 25.92
N SER A 364 16.54 23.95 26.96
CA SER A 364 17.59 24.94 27.22
C SER A 364 18.69 25.02 26.15
N ASN A 365 18.78 24.01 25.28
CA ASN A 365 19.72 23.95 24.17
C ASN A 365 19.05 24.35 22.84
N GLY A 366 17.77 24.70 22.84
CA GLY A 366 17.00 24.99 21.63
C GLY A 366 16.50 23.74 20.89
N ASP A 367 16.57 22.56 21.52
CA ASP A 367 16.13 21.29 20.95
C ASP A 367 14.66 20.99 21.25
N VAL A 368 14.07 20.10 20.46
CA VAL A 368 12.76 19.50 20.74
C VAL A 368 12.90 18.00 20.98
N LEU A 369 12.05 17.46 21.87
CA LEU A 369 11.89 16.01 22.02
C LEU A 369 11.13 15.38 20.84
N GLY A 370 10.33 16.19 20.13
CA GLY A 370 9.37 15.74 19.11
C GLY A 370 8.35 14.74 19.63
N THR A 371 7.79 13.96 18.72
CA THR A 371 6.71 13.01 19.02
C THR A 371 7.13 11.53 18.94
N GLY A 372 8.45 11.27 18.90
CA GLY A 372 9.04 9.95 18.70
C GLY A 372 9.48 9.71 17.26
N TYR A 373 9.60 8.43 16.88
CA TYR A 373 10.07 8.01 15.55
C TYR A 373 9.08 7.05 14.90
N SER A 374 8.77 7.26 13.62
CA SER A 374 8.12 6.26 12.79
C SER A 374 9.12 5.14 12.47
N ILE A 375 8.61 3.91 12.43
CA ILE A 375 9.36 2.71 12.06
C ILE A 375 8.76 2.23 10.74
N CYS A 376 9.51 2.41 9.68
CA CYS A 376 9.07 2.20 8.31
C CYS A 376 9.74 0.99 7.69
N GLY A 377 9.03 0.32 6.78
CA GLY A 377 9.47 -0.90 6.12
C GLY A 377 9.21 -0.84 4.63
N PHE A 378 10.09 -1.51 3.88
CA PHE A 378 9.93 -1.76 2.46
C PHE A 378 9.64 -3.24 2.22
N VAL A 379 8.64 -3.53 1.39
CA VAL A 379 8.26 -4.90 1.03
C VAL A 379 8.04 -5.00 -0.47
N LEU A 380 8.78 -5.87 -1.13
CA LEU A 380 8.61 -6.15 -2.55
C LEU A 380 7.46 -7.13 -2.76
N MET A 381 6.50 -6.76 -3.60
CA MET A 381 5.34 -7.58 -3.95
C MET A 381 5.21 -7.72 -5.46
N GLY A 382 5.83 -8.78 -6.00
CA GLY A 382 6.06 -8.88 -7.43
C GLY A 382 7.07 -7.82 -7.88
N ASP A 383 6.66 -6.93 -8.78
CA ASP A 383 7.50 -5.83 -9.27
C ASP A 383 7.19 -4.47 -8.59
N THR A 384 6.35 -4.48 -7.55
CA THR A 384 5.94 -3.26 -6.84
C THR A 384 6.58 -3.20 -5.46
N MET A 385 7.32 -2.12 -5.19
CA MET A 385 7.85 -1.87 -3.86
C MET A 385 6.82 -1.12 -3.02
N GLY A 386 6.38 -1.74 -1.94
CA GLY A 386 5.56 -1.09 -0.91
C GLY A 386 6.42 -0.38 0.11
N PHE A 387 5.98 0.81 0.56
CA PHE A 387 6.58 1.55 1.67
C PHE A 387 5.50 1.83 2.72
N SER A 388 5.80 1.52 3.97
CA SER A 388 4.85 1.77 5.06
C SER A 388 5.52 2.08 6.39
N CYS A 389 4.84 2.82 7.27
CA CYS A 389 5.30 3.10 8.64
C CYS A 389 4.36 2.50 9.71
N PRO A 390 4.21 1.16 9.79
CA PRO A 390 3.16 0.52 10.58
C PRO A 390 3.37 0.59 12.10
N SER A 391 4.57 0.97 12.53
CA SER A 391 4.92 1.06 13.95
C SER A 391 5.60 2.37 14.25
N MET A 392 5.61 2.73 15.53
CA MET A 392 6.27 3.93 16.03
C MET A 392 7.02 3.60 17.30
N TRP A 393 8.04 4.39 17.60
CA TRP A 393 8.75 4.38 18.85
C TRP A 393 8.51 5.69 19.60
N THR A 394 8.25 5.60 20.91
CA THR A 394 8.27 6.76 21.81
C THR A 394 9.11 6.46 23.04
N ALA A 395 9.69 7.51 23.65
CA ALA A 395 10.50 7.35 24.85
C ALA A 395 9.76 6.66 26.00
N ASP A 396 8.44 6.88 26.12
CA ASP A 396 7.62 6.36 27.21
C ASP A 396 7.09 4.94 26.96
N ALA A 397 6.80 4.57 25.70
CA ALA A 397 6.15 3.31 25.35
C ALA A 397 7.04 2.30 24.63
N GLY A 398 8.24 2.70 24.18
CA GLY A 398 9.03 1.90 23.26
C GLY A 398 8.32 1.74 21.92
N VAL A 399 8.42 0.55 21.31
CA VAL A 399 7.79 0.24 20.01
C VAL A 399 6.32 -0.14 20.20
N THR A 400 5.43 0.56 19.51
CA THR A 400 3.98 0.29 19.46
C THR A 400 3.47 0.42 18.02
N ALA A 401 2.28 -0.13 17.72
CA ALA A 401 1.62 0.14 16.43
C ALA A 401 1.39 1.65 16.25
N ALA A 402 1.59 2.13 15.02
CA ALA A 402 1.28 3.51 14.69
C ALA A 402 -0.25 3.70 14.62
N PRO A 403 -0.81 4.81 15.16
CA PRO A 403 -2.17 5.19 14.87
C PRO A 403 -2.32 5.46 13.37
N PHE A 404 -3.28 4.81 12.73
CA PHE A 404 -3.62 5.08 11.35
C PHE A 404 -4.63 6.24 11.30
N GLU A 405 -4.22 7.35 10.68
CA GLU A 405 -5.01 8.58 10.56
C GLU A 405 -5.56 8.78 9.13
N GLY A 406 -5.32 7.83 8.23
CA GLY A 406 -5.75 7.87 6.83
C GLY A 406 -7.16 7.32 6.58
N THR A 407 -7.44 6.97 5.34
CA THR A 407 -8.71 6.39 4.92
C THR A 407 -8.70 4.86 5.05
N THR A 408 -9.61 4.32 5.87
CA THR A 408 -9.84 2.88 5.93
C THR A 408 -10.75 2.42 4.79
N ILE A 409 -10.25 1.56 3.92
CA ILE A 409 -10.99 0.93 2.82
C ILE A 409 -11.33 -0.51 3.22
N LYS A 410 -12.62 -0.83 3.28
CA LYS A 410 -13.08 -2.19 3.61
C LYS A 410 -13.34 -2.97 2.34
N ILE A 411 -12.80 -4.18 2.24
CA ILE A 411 -13.10 -5.14 1.17
C ILE A 411 -13.89 -6.29 1.77
N GLY A 412 -15.03 -6.60 1.16
CA GLY A 412 -15.88 -7.72 1.56
C GLY A 412 -15.37 -9.03 0.96
N LEU A 413 -15.41 -10.12 1.71
CA LEU A 413 -15.23 -11.48 1.20
C LEU A 413 -16.49 -12.29 1.46
N LEU A 414 -17.11 -12.80 0.39
CA LEU A 414 -18.16 -13.81 0.47
C LEU A 414 -17.51 -15.20 0.48
N SER A 415 -17.18 -15.68 1.69
CA SER A 415 -16.56 -16.99 1.92
C SER A 415 -17.65 -18.04 2.20
N PRO A 416 -17.62 -19.26 1.63
CA PRO A 416 -18.60 -20.30 1.91
C PRO A 416 -18.23 -21.04 3.20
N GLN A 417 -18.40 -20.42 4.38
CA GLN A 417 -18.03 -21.01 5.67
C GLN A 417 -18.96 -22.14 6.10
N THR A 418 -20.16 -22.20 5.50
CA THR A 418 -21.09 -23.33 5.57
C THR A 418 -21.44 -23.82 4.17
N GLY A 419 -22.18 -24.94 4.10
CA GLY A 419 -22.60 -25.55 2.84
C GLY A 419 -21.61 -26.57 2.29
N PRO A 420 -21.82 -27.03 1.04
CA PRO A 420 -21.16 -28.22 0.48
C PRO A 420 -19.65 -28.07 0.26
N ILE A 421 -19.13 -26.84 0.23
CA ILE A 421 -17.71 -26.56 -0.02
C ILE A 421 -17.01 -25.88 1.15
N ALA A 422 -17.58 -25.97 2.36
CA ALA A 422 -17.06 -25.32 3.56
C ALA A 422 -15.61 -25.70 3.92
N VAL A 423 -15.16 -26.88 3.49
CA VAL A 423 -13.78 -27.35 3.66
C VAL A 423 -12.73 -26.41 3.03
N TYR A 424 -13.08 -25.68 1.97
CA TYR A 424 -12.16 -24.78 1.28
C TYR A 424 -12.14 -23.35 1.86
N SER A 425 -13.10 -22.99 2.71
CA SER A 425 -13.26 -21.62 3.24
C SER A 425 -12.00 -21.09 3.93
N GLY A 426 -11.32 -21.92 4.73
CA GLY A 426 -10.08 -21.53 5.41
C GLY A 426 -8.96 -21.12 4.44
N GLY A 427 -8.90 -21.73 3.26
CA GLY A 427 -7.93 -21.37 2.23
C GLY A 427 -8.25 -20.03 1.56
N PHE A 428 -9.54 -19.79 1.26
CA PHE A 428 -10.01 -18.51 0.72
C PHE A 428 -9.78 -17.36 1.70
N ASP A 429 -10.13 -17.55 2.98
CA ASP A 429 -9.96 -16.55 4.02
C ASP A 429 -8.47 -16.19 4.20
N ALA A 430 -7.56 -17.18 4.15
CA ALA A 430 -6.13 -16.95 4.23
C ALA A 430 -5.58 -16.21 3.00
N ALA A 431 -5.99 -16.59 1.79
CA ALA A 431 -5.55 -15.92 0.56
C ALA A 431 -6.02 -14.46 0.49
N ALA A 432 -7.26 -14.19 0.90
CA ALA A 432 -7.79 -12.85 1.03
C ALA A 432 -7.02 -12.01 2.07
N ALA A 433 -6.62 -12.61 3.20
CA ALA A 433 -5.82 -11.93 4.20
C ALA A 433 -4.42 -11.56 3.70
N ILE A 434 -3.79 -12.39 2.85
CA ILE A 434 -2.52 -12.07 2.19
C ILE A 434 -2.71 -10.89 1.22
N ALA A 435 -3.81 -10.85 0.46
CA ALA A 435 -4.10 -9.71 -0.42
C ALA A 435 -4.30 -8.39 0.36
N ILE A 436 -4.94 -8.45 1.53
CA ILE A 436 -5.10 -7.27 2.39
C ILE A 436 -3.78 -6.82 3.00
N GLN A 437 -2.90 -7.75 3.39
CA GLN A 437 -1.53 -7.41 3.77
C GLN A 437 -0.81 -6.72 2.61
N ALA A 438 -1.01 -7.21 1.38
CA ALA A 438 -0.40 -6.61 0.20
C ALA A 438 -0.84 -5.17 -0.04
N LEU A 439 -2.16 -4.93 0.02
CA LEU A 439 -2.74 -3.61 -0.16
C LEU A 439 -2.27 -2.61 0.90
N ASN A 440 -2.12 -3.06 2.16
CA ASN A 440 -1.64 -2.23 3.27
C ASN A 440 -0.15 -1.83 3.17
N LEU A 441 0.60 -2.38 2.22
CA LEU A 441 2.00 -2.04 1.98
C LEU A 441 2.17 -0.98 0.88
N LEU A 442 1.15 -0.71 0.06
CA LEU A 442 1.28 0.16 -1.12
C LEU A 442 1.36 1.64 -0.77
N ASP A 443 0.42 2.13 0.05
CA ASP A 443 0.34 3.52 0.49
C ASP A 443 -0.24 3.57 1.91
N SER A 444 0.52 3.04 2.87
CA SER A 444 0.04 2.89 4.25
C SER A 444 -0.15 4.21 4.98
N ASP A 445 0.49 5.26 4.48
CA ASP A 445 0.43 6.59 5.10
C ASP A 445 -0.96 7.20 4.85
N ASN A 446 -1.60 6.86 3.72
CA ASN A 446 -2.93 7.37 3.36
C ASN A 446 -4.05 6.34 3.44
N TYR A 447 -3.76 5.05 3.26
CA TYR A 447 -4.77 4.00 3.15
C TYR A 447 -4.50 2.79 4.05
N GLN A 448 -5.56 2.29 4.67
CA GLN A 448 -5.54 1.02 5.38
C GLN A 448 -6.68 0.15 4.88
N PHE A 449 -6.36 -1.09 4.51
CA PHE A 449 -7.31 -2.06 4.03
C PHE A 449 -7.74 -3.00 5.15
N GLU A 450 -9.04 -3.22 5.25
CA GLU A 450 -9.65 -4.17 6.18
C GLU A 450 -10.46 -5.22 5.42
N LEU A 451 -10.34 -6.48 5.84
CA LEU A 451 -11.18 -7.55 5.33
C LEU A 451 -12.45 -7.68 6.18
N VAL A 452 -13.61 -7.70 5.54
CA VAL A 452 -14.88 -8.06 6.19
C VAL A 452 -15.38 -9.36 5.56
N ILE A 453 -15.42 -10.44 6.34
CA ILE A 453 -15.84 -11.76 5.84
C ILE A 453 -17.30 -12.01 6.20
N ALA A 454 -18.08 -12.52 5.25
CA ALA A 454 -19.45 -12.97 5.48
C ALA A 454 -19.69 -14.34 4.83
N ASP A 455 -20.43 -15.19 5.55
CA ASP A 455 -20.72 -16.55 5.11
C ASP A 455 -21.76 -16.58 3.98
N SER A 456 -21.33 -16.95 2.78
CA SER A 456 -22.19 -17.12 1.62
C SER A 456 -23.00 -18.42 1.64
N GLY A 457 -22.58 -19.42 2.44
CA GLY A 457 -23.20 -20.75 2.51
C GLY A 457 -23.16 -21.56 1.21
N CYS A 458 -22.50 -21.05 0.15
CA CYS A 458 -22.67 -21.53 -1.22
C CYS A 458 -24.16 -21.56 -1.66
N ASP A 459 -24.99 -20.67 -1.09
CA ASP A 459 -26.44 -20.59 -1.33
C ASP A 459 -26.84 -19.17 -1.77
N GLY A 460 -27.74 -19.05 -2.75
CA GLY A 460 -28.14 -17.76 -3.30
C GLY A 460 -28.86 -16.84 -2.30
N THR A 461 -29.69 -17.39 -1.41
CA THR A 461 -30.45 -16.59 -0.43
C THR A 461 -29.56 -16.13 0.71
N GLN A 462 -28.71 -17.04 1.21
CA GLN A 462 -27.73 -16.73 2.23
C GLN A 462 -26.71 -15.72 1.71
N ALA A 463 -26.17 -15.91 0.50
CA ALA A 463 -25.22 -14.99 -0.12
C ALA A 463 -25.81 -13.59 -0.34
N ALA A 464 -27.09 -13.48 -0.73
CA ALA A 464 -27.78 -12.19 -0.79
C ALA A 464 -27.82 -11.47 0.57
N THR A 465 -28.10 -12.22 1.65
CA THR A 465 -28.11 -11.69 3.02
C THR A 465 -26.70 -11.30 3.51
N ALA A 466 -25.70 -12.12 3.16
CA ALA A 466 -24.30 -11.87 3.46
C ALA A 466 -23.79 -10.63 2.72
N ALA A 467 -24.13 -10.47 1.43
CA ALA A 467 -23.82 -9.28 0.65
C ALA A 467 -24.41 -8.02 1.29
N GLN A 468 -25.68 -8.05 1.72
CA GLN A 468 -26.27 -6.92 2.47
C GLN A 468 -25.49 -6.61 3.75
N THR A 469 -25.03 -7.62 4.48
CA THR A 469 -24.22 -7.44 5.71
C THR A 469 -22.88 -6.76 5.40
N LEU A 470 -22.24 -7.12 4.29
CA LEU A 470 -21.01 -6.48 3.82
C LEU A 470 -21.26 -5.02 3.43
N ILE A 471 -22.32 -4.76 2.67
CA ILE A 471 -22.74 -3.40 2.26
C ILE A 471 -22.99 -2.53 3.50
N ASP A 472 -23.75 -3.03 4.48
CA ASP A 472 -24.05 -2.33 5.73
C ASP A 472 -22.79 -2.06 6.57
N SER A 473 -21.73 -2.86 6.38
CA SER A 473 -20.42 -2.68 7.01
C SER A 473 -19.54 -1.62 6.33
N GLY A 474 -19.99 -1.09 5.19
CA GLY A 474 -19.33 -0.03 4.42
C GLY A 474 -18.19 -0.53 3.53
N VAL A 475 -18.30 -1.74 2.98
CA VAL A 475 -17.29 -2.23 2.02
C VAL A 475 -17.33 -1.43 0.71
N ALA A 476 -16.16 -1.20 0.12
CA ALA A 476 -16.01 -0.53 -1.17
C ALA A 476 -16.26 -1.48 -2.36
N ALA A 477 -15.96 -2.77 -2.17
CA ALA A 477 -16.11 -3.83 -3.16
C ALA A 477 -16.23 -5.19 -2.45
N ILE A 478 -16.72 -6.21 -3.15
CA ILE A 478 -16.87 -7.58 -2.64
C ILE A 478 -16.10 -8.55 -3.53
N ALA A 479 -15.19 -9.33 -2.95
CA ALA A 479 -14.64 -10.52 -3.57
C ALA A 479 -15.57 -11.71 -3.30
N GLY A 480 -16.01 -12.39 -4.35
CA GLY A 480 -16.87 -13.56 -4.29
C GLY A 480 -18.15 -13.45 -5.13
N ALA A 481 -19.07 -14.41 -5.00
CA ALA A 481 -18.94 -15.60 -4.15
C ALA A 481 -18.17 -16.73 -4.87
N ALA A 482 -17.90 -17.81 -4.13
CA ALA A 482 -17.28 -19.01 -4.71
C ALA A 482 -18.25 -19.72 -5.68
N CYS A 483 -19.47 -20.00 -5.24
CA CYS A 483 -20.45 -20.77 -6.01
C CYS A 483 -21.29 -19.88 -6.93
N SER A 484 -21.57 -20.34 -8.16
CA SER A 484 -22.31 -19.54 -9.15
C SER A 484 -23.67 -19.05 -8.67
N GLY A 485 -24.46 -19.90 -7.99
CA GLY A 485 -25.76 -19.50 -7.44
C GLY A 485 -25.65 -18.49 -6.30
N ALA A 486 -24.61 -18.62 -5.47
CA ALA A 486 -24.30 -17.63 -4.43
C ALA A 486 -23.91 -16.28 -5.04
N THR A 487 -23.10 -16.28 -6.11
CA THR A 487 -22.71 -15.08 -6.85
C THR A 487 -23.92 -14.38 -7.47
N LEU A 488 -24.80 -15.14 -8.14
CA LEU A 488 -26.04 -14.60 -8.73
C LEU A 488 -27.01 -14.04 -7.68
N GLY A 489 -27.10 -14.69 -6.51
CA GLY A 489 -27.90 -14.19 -5.39
C GLY A 489 -27.34 -12.90 -4.78
N ALA A 490 -26.02 -12.84 -4.57
CA ALA A 490 -25.34 -11.69 -4.00
C ALA A 490 -25.34 -10.46 -4.93
N ILE A 491 -25.08 -10.64 -6.24
CA ILE A 491 -25.05 -9.51 -7.19
C ILE A 491 -26.41 -8.83 -7.33
N ALA A 492 -27.51 -9.59 -7.18
CA ALA A 492 -28.86 -9.03 -7.20
C ALA A 492 -29.09 -8.00 -6.08
N VAL A 493 -28.30 -8.05 -5.00
CA VAL A 493 -28.30 -7.07 -3.91
C VAL A 493 -27.22 -6.01 -4.13
N ALA A 494 -25.98 -6.44 -4.40
CA ALA A 494 -24.83 -5.53 -4.51
C ALA A 494 -24.99 -4.48 -5.61
N LYS A 495 -25.59 -4.86 -6.76
CA LYS A 495 -25.80 -3.93 -7.88
C LYS A 495 -26.72 -2.75 -7.55
N GLU A 496 -27.68 -2.95 -6.64
CA GLU A 496 -28.61 -1.90 -6.21
C GLU A 496 -27.93 -0.89 -5.28
N ALA A 497 -26.89 -1.32 -4.58
CA ALA A 497 -26.03 -0.48 -3.76
C ALA A 497 -24.88 0.16 -4.54
N GLY A 498 -24.69 -0.20 -5.81
CA GLY A 498 -23.56 0.24 -6.64
C GLY A 498 -22.21 -0.34 -6.20
N ILE A 499 -22.21 -1.46 -5.47
CA ILE A 499 -21.00 -2.13 -4.99
C ILE A 499 -20.60 -3.22 -5.99
N PRO A 500 -19.39 -3.19 -6.55
CA PRO A 500 -18.95 -4.21 -7.48
C PRO A 500 -18.60 -5.53 -6.79
N MET A 501 -18.68 -6.60 -7.58
CA MET A 501 -18.30 -7.94 -7.19
C MET A 501 -17.25 -8.51 -8.14
N ILE A 502 -16.22 -9.17 -7.59
CA ILE A 502 -15.26 -9.95 -8.35
C ILE A 502 -15.30 -11.39 -7.84
N SER A 503 -15.91 -12.30 -8.58
CA SER A 503 -15.95 -13.71 -8.21
C SER A 503 -14.59 -14.37 -8.46
N TYR A 504 -14.14 -15.15 -7.47
CA TYR A 504 -12.89 -15.88 -7.51
C TYR A 504 -13.04 -17.35 -7.94
N ALA A 505 -14.27 -17.89 -8.03
CA ALA A 505 -14.47 -19.31 -8.36
C ALA A 505 -15.78 -19.65 -9.11
N SER A 506 -16.65 -18.68 -9.42
CA SER A 506 -17.92 -18.97 -10.10
C SER A 506 -17.77 -19.13 -11.62
N THR A 507 -17.88 -20.36 -12.10
CA THR A 507 -17.60 -20.72 -13.50
C THR A 507 -18.84 -20.70 -14.42
N SER A 508 -20.07 -20.87 -13.89
CA SER A 508 -21.30 -20.96 -14.71
C SER A 508 -21.41 -19.85 -15.77
N PRO A 509 -21.84 -20.16 -17.01
CA PRO A 509 -22.03 -19.14 -18.05
C PRO A 509 -23.15 -18.14 -17.71
N ALA A 510 -24.03 -18.50 -16.76
CA ALA A 510 -25.08 -17.60 -16.28
C ALA A 510 -24.50 -16.32 -15.65
N VAL A 511 -23.31 -16.39 -15.05
CA VAL A 511 -22.58 -15.25 -14.48
C VAL A 511 -22.29 -14.20 -15.55
N SER A 512 -21.81 -14.60 -16.73
CA SER A 512 -21.53 -13.71 -17.88
C SER A 512 -22.75 -12.95 -18.38
N SER A 513 -23.94 -13.48 -18.13
CA SER A 513 -25.21 -12.97 -18.67
C SER A 513 -26.10 -12.37 -17.58
N ALA A 514 -25.58 -12.24 -16.36
CA ALA A 514 -26.31 -11.67 -15.25
C ALA A 514 -26.69 -10.22 -15.55
N ASP A 515 -27.91 -9.83 -15.16
CA ASP A 515 -28.26 -8.42 -15.08
C ASP A 515 -27.61 -7.84 -13.82
N ASP A 516 -26.48 -7.18 -13.99
CA ASP A 516 -25.54 -6.82 -12.93
C ASP A 516 -25.19 -5.31 -12.91
N ASN A 517 -25.72 -4.51 -13.84
CA ASN A 517 -25.32 -3.13 -14.09
C ASN A 517 -23.82 -2.93 -14.44
N ASN A 518 -23.17 -3.93 -15.04
CA ASN A 518 -21.71 -3.99 -15.28
C ASN A 518 -20.89 -3.91 -13.99
N LEU A 519 -21.38 -4.53 -12.91
CA LEU A 519 -20.73 -4.54 -11.59
C LEU A 519 -20.23 -5.94 -11.20
N LEU A 520 -20.42 -6.96 -12.03
CA LEU A 520 -19.94 -8.31 -11.77
C LEU A 520 -18.79 -8.67 -12.71
N TYR A 521 -17.70 -9.11 -12.10
CA TYR A 521 -16.48 -9.57 -12.76
C TYR A 521 -16.11 -10.95 -12.21
N ARG A 522 -15.23 -11.66 -12.91
CA ARG A 522 -14.59 -12.86 -12.35
C ARG A 522 -13.18 -13.07 -12.87
N VAL A 523 -12.34 -13.62 -12.00
CA VAL A 523 -10.93 -13.94 -12.30
C VAL A 523 -10.72 -15.43 -12.60
N VAL A 524 -11.82 -16.18 -12.74
CA VAL A 524 -11.84 -17.58 -13.18
C VAL A 524 -12.52 -17.69 -14.55
N SER A 525 -12.06 -18.63 -15.37
CA SER A 525 -12.66 -18.88 -16.70
C SER A 525 -14.09 -19.40 -16.64
N SER A 526 -14.85 -19.11 -17.69
CA SER A 526 -16.24 -19.58 -17.87
C SER A 526 -16.33 -21.05 -18.23
N ASP A 527 -17.32 -21.74 -17.69
CA ASP A 527 -17.78 -23.09 -18.10
C ASP A 527 -18.16 -23.16 -19.60
N ALA A 528 -18.46 -22.01 -20.22
CA ALA A 528 -18.65 -21.93 -21.67
C ALA A 528 -17.40 -22.37 -22.46
N LEU A 529 -16.23 -22.30 -21.82
CA LEU A 529 -14.96 -22.83 -22.32
C LEU A 529 -14.68 -24.25 -21.78
N GLN A 530 -15.05 -24.55 -20.52
CA GLN A 530 -14.80 -25.87 -19.92
C GLN A 530 -15.63 -27.00 -20.54
N GLY A 531 -16.89 -26.73 -20.90
CA GLY A 531 -17.78 -27.73 -21.51
C GLY A 531 -17.19 -28.36 -22.77
N PRO A 532 -16.78 -27.56 -23.77
CA PRO A 532 -16.02 -28.04 -24.92
C PRO A 532 -14.72 -28.78 -24.55
N ALA A 533 -13.97 -28.29 -23.55
CA ALA A 533 -12.75 -28.95 -23.10
C ALA A 533 -13.00 -30.38 -22.59
N ILE A 534 -14.04 -30.58 -21.77
CA ILE A 534 -14.43 -31.91 -21.29
C ILE A 534 -14.89 -32.79 -22.46
N ALA A 535 -15.67 -32.26 -23.40
CA ALA A 535 -16.13 -33.02 -24.55
C ALA A 535 -14.96 -33.51 -25.44
N ASP A 536 -13.94 -32.66 -25.64
CA ASP A 536 -12.72 -33.02 -26.35
C ASP A 536 -11.91 -34.08 -25.59
N VAL A 537 -11.81 -33.98 -24.26
CA VAL A 537 -11.12 -34.98 -23.41
C VAL A 537 -11.80 -36.36 -23.50
N VAL A 538 -13.13 -36.40 -23.45
CA VAL A 538 -13.92 -37.64 -23.59
C VAL A 538 -13.69 -38.26 -24.98
N THR A 539 -13.67 -37.43 -26.02
CA THR A 539 -13.46 -37.86 -27.41
C THR A 539 -12.02 -38.35 -27.64
N ASP A 540 -11.01 -37.66 -27.11
CA ASP A 540 -9.59 -38.04 -27.16
C ASP A 540 -9.35 -39.40 -26.48
N ALA A 541 -10.09 -39.67 -25.39
CA ALA A 541 -10.11 -40.95 -24.72
C ALA A 541 -10.89 -42.05 -25.46
N ASN A 542 -11.40 -41.78 -26.68
CA ASN A 542 -12.15 -42.68 -27.56
C ASN A 542 -13.53 -43.12 -27.02
N TYR A 543 -14.17 -42.30 -26.19
CA TYR A 543 -15.55 -42.50 -25.78
C TYR A 543 -16.50 -41.65 -26.63
N THR A 544 -17.69 -42.17 -26.92
CA THR A 544 -18.64 -41.53 -27.85
C THR A 544 -20.06 -41.45 -27.31
N ASN A 545 -20.36 -42.16 -26.23
CA ASN A 545 -21.71 -42.31 -25.68
C ASN A 545 -21.68 -42.13 -24.14
N ALA A 546 -21.33 -40.92 -23.71
CA ALA A 546 -21.19 -40.56 -22.30
C ALA A 546 -22.54 -40.29 -21.63
N ALA A 547 -22.71 -40.78 -20.39
CA ALA A 547 -23.72 -40.26 -19.48
C ALA A 547 -23.27 -38.91 -18.90
N ILE A 548 -24.20 -38.01 -18.58
CA ILE A 548 -23.90 -36.80 -17.81
C ILE A 548 -24.71 -36.83 -16.51
N LEU A 549 -24.02 -36.86 -15.38
CA LEU A 549 -24.63 -36.75 -14.06
C LEU A 549 -24.27 -35.38 -13.50
N TYR A 550 -25.27 -34.54 -13.23
CA TYR A 550 -25.05 -33.14 -12.92
C TYR A 550 -25.91 -32.65 -11.77
N MET A 551 -25.37 -31.75 -10.95
CA MET A 551 -26.15 -31.04 -9.94
C MET A 551 -27.17 -30.10 -10.62
N THR A 552 -28.39 -29.99 -10.10
CA THR A 552 -29.42 -29.10 -10.65
C THR A 552 -29.31 -27.65 -10.17
N ASN A 553 -28.19 -27.27 -9.55
CA ASN A 553 -27.89 -25.89 -9.16
C ASN A 553 -27.33 -25.09 -10.36
N ASP A 554 -27.08 -23.79 -10.19
CA ASP A 554 -26.64 -22.90 -11.29
C ASP A 554 -25.29 -23.28 -11.91
N TYR A 555 -24.37 -23.87 -11.13
CA TYR A 555 -23.11 -24.42 -11.65
C TYR A 555 -23.38 -25.68 -12.48
N GLY A 556 -24.01 -26.69 -11.89
CA GLY A 556 -24.18 -27.98 -12.55
C GLY A 556 -25.08 -27.93 -13.77
N ALA A 557 -26.16 -27.15 -13.74
CA ALA A 557 -27.04 -26.95 -14.89
C ALA A 557 -26.34 -26.16 -16.02
N GLY A 558 -25.60 -25.11 -15.68
CA GLY A 558 -24.88 -24.29 -16.66
C GLY A 558 -23.77 -25.07 -17.37
N LEU A 559 -22.99 -25.83 -16.63
CA LEU A 559 -21.93 -26.66 -17.19
C LEU A 559 -22.49 -27.87 -17.94
N TYR A 560 -23.61 -28.47 -17.49
CA TYR A 560 -24.33 -29.48 -18.26
C TYR A 560 -24.71 -28.97 -19.66
N ASP A 561 -25.29 -27.77 -19.76
CA ASP A 561 -25.67 -27.18 -21.05
C ASP A 561 -24.44 -26.99 -21.94
N ALA A 562 -23.32 -26.49 -21.38
CA ALA A 562 -22.07 -26.30 -22.11
C ALA A 562 -21.45 -27.62 -22.61
N ILE A 563 -21.39 -28.65 -21.76
CA ILE A 563 -20.89 -30.00 -22.12
C ILE A 563 -21.79 -30.62 -23.19
N SER A 564 -23.11 -30.57 -22.99
CA SER A 564 -24.07 -31.19 -23.92
C SER A 564 -24.00 -30.58 -25.32
N GLY A 565 -23.66 -29.28 -25.42
CA GLY A 565 -23.41 -28.61 -26.69
C GLY A 565 -22.11 -29.00 -27.38
N GLY A 566 -21.10 -29.46 -26.62
CA GLY A 566 -19.80 -29.90 -27.14
C GLY A 566 -19.75 -31.38 -27.54
N LEU A 567 -20.59 -32.24 -26.95
CA LEU A 567 -20.61 -33.67 -27.25
C LEU A 567 -21.29 -33.99 -28.59
N SER A 568 -20.79 -35.02 -29.28
CA SER A 568 -21.41 -35.53 -30.50
C SER A 568 -22.73 -36.28 -30.24
N SER A 569 -22.84 -36.97 -29.10
CA SER A 569 -24.07 -37.57 -28.59
C SER A 569 -24.00 -37.80 -27.08
N THR A 570 -25.14 -37.64 -26.40
CA THR A 570 -25.31 -37.94 -24.97
C THR A 570 -26.07 -39.26 -24.81
N CYS A 571 -25.54 -40.19 -24.01
CA CYS A 571 -26.17 -41.48 -23.73
C CYS A 571 -27.44 -41.32 -22.88
N THR A 572 -27.27 -40.70 -21.71
CA THR A 572 -28.33 -40.32 -20.78
C THR A 572 -27.85 -39.11 -19.98
N ALA A 573 -28.79 -38.31 -19.49
CA ALA A 573 -28.49 -37.19 -18.60
C ALA A 573 -29.40 -37.26 -17.38
N SER A 574 -28.85 -37.16 -16.18
CA SER A 574 -29.61 -37.19 -14.94
C SER A 574 -29.14 -36.09 -14.00
N GLY A 575 -30.06 -35.14 -13.75
CA GLY A 575 -29.87 -34.10 -12.76
C GLY A 575 -30.20 -34.59 -11.35
N TYR A 576 -29.46 -34.12 -10.34
CA TYR A 576 -29.77 -34.36 -8.94
C TYR A 576 -29.64 -33.09 -8.08
N ASP A 577 -30.40 -33.05 -6.99
CA ASP A 577 -30.29 -31.99 -5.98
C ASP A 577 -29.09 -32.29 -5.07
N PRO A 578 -28.06 -31.43 -5.02
CA PRO A 578 -26.86 -31.64 -4.21
C PRO A 578 -27.08 -31.38 -2.71
N THR A 579 -28.30 -31.01 -2.30
CA THR A 579 -28.63 -30.93 -0.88
C THR A 579 -28.44 -32.30 -0.22
N GLU A 580 -27.77 -32.33 0.94
CA GLU A 580 -27.46 -33.56 1.66
C GLU A 580 -28.72 -34.43 1.86
N GLY A 581 -28.65 -35.67 1.39
CA GLY A 581 -29.76 -36.65 1.48
C GLY A 581 -30.90 -36.46 0.48
N SER A 582 -30.82 -35.49 -0.44
CA SER A 582 -31.84 -35.25 -1.47
C SER A 582 -31.72 -36.14 -2.70
N TYR A 583 -30.61 -36.87 -2.86
CA TYR A 583 -30.38 -37.76 -4.00
C TYR A 583 -29.94 -39.16 -3.56
N ASP A 584 -30.06 -40.12 -4.49
CA ASP A 584 -29.62 -41.51 -4.31
C ASP A 584 -28.56 -41.84 -5.37
N ALA A 585 -27.30 -41.92 -4.93
CA ALA A 585 -26.16 -42.23 -5.78
C ALA A 585 -26.31 -43.59 -6.49
N ALA A 586 -26.92 -44.59 -5.84
CA ALA A 586 -27.13 -45.91 -6.43
C ALA A 586 -28.11 -45.84 -7.60
N THR A 587 -29.16 -45.02 -7.49
CA THR A 587 -30.11 -44.78 -8.59
C THR A 587 -29.43 -44.07 -9.76
N LEU A 588 -28.58 -43.07 -9.50
CA LEU A 588 -27.83 -42.38 -10.55
C LEU A 588 -26.87 -43.35 -11.26
N ALA A 589 -26.08 -44.13 -10.52
CA ALA A 589 -25.18 -45.12 -11.09
C ALA A 589 -25.93 -46.21 -11.89
N GLN A 590 -27.06 -46.71 -11.37
CA GLN A 590 -27.89 -47.69 -12.06
C GLN A 590 -28.43 -47.15 -13.40
N SER A 591 -28.75 -45.86 -13.47
CA SER A 591 -29.21 -45.22 -14.72
C SER A 591 -28.15 -45.28 -15.83
N VAL A 592 -26.86 -45.18 -15.47
CA VAL A 592 -25.72 -45.30 -16.41
C VAL A 592 -25.61 -46.74 -16.91
N ILE A 593 -25.74 -47.72 -16.01
CA ILE A 593 -25.69 -49.16 -16.35
C ILE A 593 -26.87 -49.54 -17.26
N ASP A 594 -28.09 -49.15 -16.91
CA ASP A 594 -29.31 -49.48 -17.64
C ASP A 594 -29.30 -48.90 -19.06
N ALA A 595 -28.73 -47.70 -19.23
CA ALA A 595 -28.56 -47.06 -20.52
C ALA A 595 -27.38 -47.61 -21.35
N SER A 596 -26.54 -48.48 -20.76
CA SER A 596 -25.34 -49.05 -21.41
C SER A 596 -24.38 -47.98 -21.94
N CYS A 597 -24.14 -46.93 -21.15
CA CYS A 597 -23.21 -45.86 -21.53
C CYS A 597 -21.77 -46.35 -21.52
N ASP A 598 -20.93 -45.78 -22.40
CA ASP A 598 -19.51 -46.16 -22.52
C ASP A 598 -18.60 -45.37 -21.58
N SER A 599 -19.08 -44.23 -21.10
CA SER A 599 -18.42 -43.36 -20.13
C SER A 599 -19.44 -42.55 -19.33
N VAL A 600 -18.99 -41.87 -18.28
CA VAL A 600 -19.78 -40.94 -17.47
C VAL A 600 -19.01 -39.65 -17.26
N ILE A 601 -19.69 -38.52 -17.31
CA ILE A 601 -19.18 -37.18 -16.98
C ILE A 601 -19.89 -36.72 -15.71
N LEU A 602 -19.10 -36.37 -14.70
CA LEU A 602 -19.55 -35.93 -13.39
C LEU A 602 -19.42 -34.41 -13.29
N VAL A 603 -20.56 -33.73 -13.18
CA VAL A 603 -20.65 -32.32 -12.79
C VAL A 603 -21.14 -32.26 -11.35
N SER A 604 -20.22 -32.55 -10.43
CA SER A 604 -20.46 -32.79 -9.01
C SER A 604 -19.40 -32.11 -8.16
N TYR A 605 -19.68 -31.94 -6.87
CA TYR A 605 -18.63 -31.69 -5.87
C TYR A 605 -18.02 -33.00 -5.38
N ALA A 606 -16.90 -32.91 -4.66
CA ALA A 606 -16.08 -34.04 -4.25
C ALA A 606 -16.88 -35.15 -3.54
N THR A 607 -17.62 -34.83 -2.48
CA THR A 607 -18.41 -35.82 -1.72
C THR A 607 -19.45 -36.52 -2.59
N ASP A 608 -20.20 -35.75 -3.40
CA ASP A 608 -21.25 -36.31 -4.24
C ASP A 608 -20.67 -37.20 -5.35
N GLY A 609 -19.60 -36.71 -5.98
CA GLY A 609 -18.87 -37.42 -7.01
C GLY A 609 -18.30 -38.74 -6.50
N ALA A 610 -17.72 -38.74 -5.29
CA ALA A 610 -17.15 -39.94 -4.69
C ALA A 610 -18.22 -41.01 -4.40
N ALA A 611 -19.38 -40.59 -3.89
CA ALA A 611 -20.52 -41.49 -3.69
C ALA A 611 -20.99 -42.11 -5.02
N ILE A 612 -21.12 -41.32 -6.08
CA ILE A 612 -21.53 -41.81 -7.41
C ILE A 612 -20.48 -42.77 -8.00
N VAL A 613 -19.18 -42.43 -7.91
CA VAL A 613 -18.09 -43.30 -8.38
C VAL A 613 -18.08 -44.62 -7.62
N GLY A 614 -18.28 -44.60 -6.30
CA GLY A 614 -18.35 -45.80 -5.47
C GLY A 614 -19.48 -46.75 -5.90
N GLU A 615 -20.67 -46.20 -6.18
CA GLU A 615 -21.82 -46.99 -6.65
C GLU A 615 -21.59 -47.54 -8.07
N LEU A 616 -20.99 -46.75 -8.98
CA LEU A 616 -20.61 -47.23 -10.32
C LEU A 616 -19.61 -48.39 -10.24
N ALA A 617 -18.59 -48.28 -9.38
CA ALA A 617 -17.62 -49.34 -9.15
C ALA A 617 -18.28 -50.58 -8.54
N GLY A 618 -19.18 -50.41 -7.57
CA GLY A 618 -19.95 -51.49 -6.94
C GLY A 618 -20.85 -52.25 -7.92
N LEU A 619 -21.36 -51.56 -8.95
CA LEU A 619 -22.14 -52.15 -10.05
C LEU A 619 -21.26 -52.77 -11.16
N GLY A 620 -19.93 -52.63 -11.06
CA GLY A 620 -18.99 -53.18 -12.04
C GLY A 620 -18.91 -52.38 -13.34
N PHE A 621 -19.13 -51.06 -13.30
CA PHE A 621 -18.92 -50.18 -14.44
C PHE A 621 -17.43 -50.19 -14.85
N THR A 622 -17.16 -50.33 -16.15
CA THR A 622 -15.79 -50.35 -16.70
C THR A 622 -15.56 -49.26 -17.75
N GLY A 623 -16.51 -48.33 -17.91
CA GLY A 623 -16.39 -47.20 -18.83
C GLY A 623 -15.51 -46.10 -18.26
N GLY A 624 -15.17 -45.11 -19.10
CA GLY A 624 -14.40 -43.96 -18.66
C GLY A 624 -15.18 -43.09 -17.68
N VAL A 625 -14.50 -42.59 -16.64
CA VAL A 625 -15.08 -41.65 -15.67
C VAL A 625 -14.39 -40.31 -15.84
N PHE A 626 -15.18 -39.30 -16.18
CA PHE A 626 -14.72 -37.94 -16.42
C PHE A 626 -15.37 -36.98 -15.43
N GLY A 627 -14.74 -35.84 -15.17
CA GLY A 627 -15.32 -34.81 -14.31
C GLY A 627 -14.92 -33.38 -14.66
N ALA A 628 -15.64 -32.46 -14.04
CA ALA A 628 -15.37 -31.02 -14.08
C ALA A 628 -14.49 -30.58 -12.88
N ASP A 629 -14.34 -29.26 -12.74
CA ASP A 629 -13.47 -28.62 -11.75
C ASP A 629 -13.89 -28.95 -10.31
N GLY A 630 -15.18 -29.17 -10.07
CA GLY A 630 -15.73 -29.56 -8.77
C GLY A 630 -15.19 -30.88 -8.17
N ILE A 631 -14.54 -31.74 -8.96
CA ILE A 631 -13.83 -32.94 -8.47
C ILE A 631 -12.33 -32.96 -8.80
N ALA A 632 -11.81 -31.94 -9.49
CA ALA A 632 -10.44 -31.88 -9.97
C ALA A 632 -9.45 -31.41 -8.88
N ASP A 633 -9.49 -32.07 -7.72
CA ASP A 633 -8.73 -31.70 -6.53
C ASP A 633 -8.14 -32.94 -5.83
N ALA A 634 -6.96 -32.79 -5.21
CA ALA A 634 -6.33 -33.88 -4.47
C ALA A 634 -7.17 -34.32 -3.25
N GLY A 635 -7.96 -33.41 -2.68
CA GLY A 635 -8.94 -33.69 -1.62
C GLY A 635 -10.01 -34.69 -2.04
N PHE A 636 -10.30 -34.82 -3.34
CA PHE A 636 -11.23 -35.85 -3.84
C PHE A 636 -10.79 -37.27 -3.44
N ILE A 637 -9.48 -37.52 -3.36
CA ILE A 637 -8.92 -38.81 -2.89
C ILE A 637 -9.39 -39.13 -1.47
N SER A 638 -9.52 -38.12 -0.62
CA SER A 638 -9.88 -38.29 0.80
C SER A 638 -11.34 -38.69 1.04
N GLU A 639 -12.19 -38.57 0.01
CA GLU A 639 -13.60 -39.00 0.06
C GLU A 639 -13.75 -40.53 -0.12
N PHE A 640 -12.69 -41.23 -0.53
CA PHE A 640 -12.72 -42.67 -0.78
C PHE A 640 -12.15 -43.46 0.41
N THR A 641 -12.83 -44.55 0.75
CA THR A 641 -12.30 -45.56 1.68
C THR A 641 -11.51 -46.65 0.98
N ASP A 642 -11.77 -46.85 -0.31
CA ASP A 642 -11.01 -47.71 -1.23
C ASP A 642 -10.65 -46.87 -2.46
N ASN A 643 -9.35 -46.61 -2.60
CA ASN A 643 -8.83 -45.75 -3.65
C ASN A 643 -8.72 -46.45 -5.02
N SER A 644 -8.99 -47.75 -5.11
CA SER A 644 -8.90 -48.46 -6.40
C SER A 644 -9.91 -47.97 -7.44
N SER A 645 -11.03 -47.36 -7.03
CA SER A 645 -12.02 -46.77 -7.92
C SER A 645 -11.60 -45.41 -8.51
N LEU A 646 -10.52 -44.82 -8.04
CA LEU A 646 -9.97 -43.57 -8.56
C LEU A 646 -9.14 -43.78 -9.84
N ASP A 647 -8.64 -44.99 -10.06
CA ASP A 647 -7.68 -45.25 -11.14
C ASP A 647 -8.30 -44.97 -12.52
N GLY A 648 -7.71 -44.01 -13.25
CA GLY A 648 -8.17 -43.63 -14.58
C GLY A 648 -9.30 -42.61 -14.63
N ILE A 649 -9.75 -42.06 -13.49
CA ILE A 649 -10.64 -40.89 -13.49
C ILE A 649 -9.88 -39.69 -14.06
N VAL A 650 -10.50 -38.97 -14.99
CA VAL A 650 -9.93 -37.75 -15.59
C VAL A 650 -10.85 -36.56 -15.31
N ALA A 651 -10.33 -35.46 -14.79
CA ALA A 651 -11.11 -34.25 -14.54
C ALA A 651 -10.44 -33.01 -15.14
N THR A 652 -11.22 -32.01 -15.51
CA THR A 652 -10.67 -30.72 -15.97
C THR A 652 -10.83 -29.64 -14.93
N LYS A 653 -9.91 -28.69 -14.87
CA LYS A 653 -10.03 -27.45 -14.07
C LYS A 653 -9.36 -26.28 -14.80
N PRO A 654 -9.69 -25.02 -14.47
CA PRO A 654 -8.94 -23.88 -15.00
C PRO A 654 -7.43 -24.08 -14.84
N ALA A 655 -6.68 -23.84 -15.92
CA ALA A 655 -5.23 -23.98 -15.91
C ALA A 655 -4.58 -22.83 -15.12
N SER A 656 -3.60 -23.16 -14.29
CA SER A 656 -2.74 -22.16 -13.67
C SER A 656 -1.92 -21.44 -14.75
N ALA A 657 -1.65 -20.15 -14.54
CA ALA A 657 -0.72 -19.43 -15.39
C ALA A 657 0.73 -19.90 -15.17
N SER A 658 1.61 -19.47 -16.08
CA SER A 658 3.05 -19.49 -15.84
C SER A 658 3.44 -18.64 -14.63
N ASP A 659 4.57 -18.95 -14.00
CA ASP A 659 5.12 -18.16 -12.90
C ASP A 659 5.19 -16.65 -13.26
N SER A 660 4.62 -15.83 -12.39
CA SER A 660 4.78 -14.37 -12.38
C SER A 660 5.47 -13.94 -11.09
N ALA A 661 6.05 -12.74 -11.05
CA ALA A 661 6.65 -12.21 -9.83
C ALA A 661 5.63 -12.16 -8.69
N ARG A 662 4.36 -11.83 -9.01
CA ARG A 662 3.25 -11.81 -8.06
C ARG A 662 2.85 -13.20 -7.58
N ARG A 663 2.82 -14.19 -8.46
CA ARG A 663 2.62 -15.60 -8.09
C ARG A 663 3.68 -16.08 -7.11
N LEU A 664 4.95 -15.84 -7.40
CA LEU A 664 6.05 -16.22 -6.51
C LEU A 664 5.97 -15.53 -5.14
N ALA A 665 5.61 -14.24 -5.11
CA ALA A 665 5.41 -13.50 -3.87
C ALA A 665 4.22 -14.06 -3.05
N PHE A 666 3.09 -14.34 -3.71
CA PHE A 666 1.95 -14.98 -3.06
C PHE A 666 2.33 -16.37 -2.52
N ASP A 667 2.99 -17.21 -3.31
CA ASP A 667 3.37 -18.56 -2.90
C ASP A 667 4.34 -18.52 -1.70
N ALA A 668 5.28 -17.57 -1.68
CA ALA A 668 6.16 -17.36 -0.54
C ALA A 668 5.38 -16.96 0.73
N ALA A 669 4.46 -16.00 0.60
CA ALA A 669 3.59 -15.57 1.71
C ALA A 669 2.65 -16.70 2.19
N TRP A 670 2.12 -17.48 1.27
CA TRP A 670 1.26 -18.63 1.51
C TRP A 670 2.00 -19.71 2.32
N ILE A 671 3.21 -20.07 1.89
CA ILE A 671 4.07 -21.03 2.59
C ILE A 671 4.45 -20.50 3.98
N ALA A 672 4.84 -19.23 4.09
CA ALA A 672 5.17 -18.60 5.36
C ALA A 672 3.98 -18.59 6.34
N GLY A 673 2.75 -18.44 5.82
CA GLY A 673 1.51 -18.52 6.57
C GLY A 673 1.07 -19.94 6.94
N GLY A 674 1.77 -20.98 6.46
CA GLY A 674 1.41 -22.39 6.68
C GLY A 674 0.21 -22.84 5.84
N GLY A 675 -0.03 -22.20 4.71
CA GLY A 675 -1.09 -22.59 3.77
C GLY A 675 -0.84 -23.99 3.19
N PRO A 676 -1.87 -24.84 3.04
CA PRO A 676 -1.71 -26.18 2.50
C PRO A 676 -1.39 -26.17 1.00
N ASP A 677 -0.59 -27.14 0.55
CA ASP A 677 -0.33 -27.37 -0.88
C ASP A 677 -1.62 -27.79 -1.60
N GLY A 678 -1.78 -27.31 -2.84
CA GLY A 678 -2.85 -27.74 -3.73
C GLY A 678 -4.24 -27.15 -3.44
N ALA A 679 -4.35 -26.16 -2.55
CA ALA A 679 -5.63 -25.50 -2.27
C ALA A 679 -6.23 -24.82 -3.52
N ILE A 680 -7.41 -25.28 -3.94
CA ILE A 680 -8.12 -24.77 -5.11
C ILE A 680 -8.52 -23.30 -4.95
N TYR A 681 -8.51 -22.53 -6.04
CA TYR A 681 -8.97 -21.13 -6.12
C TYR A 681 -8.33 -20.11 -5.15
N THR A 682 -7.19 -20.44 -4.55
CA THR A 682 -6.52 -19.54 -3.58
C THR A 682 -5.82 -18.37 -4.28
N HIS A 683 -5.14 -18.60 -5.40
CA HIS A 683 -4.56 -17.55 -6.23
C HIS A 683 -5.61 -16.58 -6.77
N GLU A 684 -6.74 -17.11 -7.23
CA GLU A 684 -7.89 -16.35 -7.71
C GLU A 684 -8.53 -15.54 -6.58
N THR A 685 -8.61 -16.09 -5.37
CA THR A 685 -9.12 -15.35 -4.21
C THR A 685 -8.20 -14.16 -3.87
N PHE A 686 -6.88 -14.38 -3.89
CA PHE A 686 -5.90 -13.32 -3.71
C PHE A 686 -6.06 -12.22 -4.78
N ASP A 687 -6.14 -12.61 -6.05
CA ASP A 687 -6.28 -11.66 -7.17
C ASP A 687 -7.59 -10.87 -7.11
N ALA A 688 -8.71 -11.52 -6.81
CA ALA A 688 -10.00 -10.85 -6.70
C ALA A 688 -10.01 -9.78 -5.59
N VAL A 689 -9.43 -10.08 -4.42
CA VAL A 689 -9.34 -9.11 -3.32
C VAL A 689 -8.36 -7.99 -3.65
N LEU A 690 -7.23 -8.32 -4.28
CA LEU A 690 -6.21 -7.34 -4.65
C LEU A 690 -6.73 -6.36 -5.72
N ILE A 691 -7.37 -6.85 -6.79
CA ILE A 691 -7.98 -6.00 -7.84
C ILE A 691 -9.07 -5.11 -7.22
N ALA A 692 -9.92 -5.66 -6.35
CA ALA A 692 -10.98 -4.91 -5.66
C ALA A 692 -10.39 -3.79 -4.79
N GLY A 693 -9.34 -4.07 -4.02
CA GLY A 693 -8.64 -3.09 -3.21
C GLY A 693 -7.97 -1.99 -4.03
N LEU A 694 -7.26 -2.37 -5.11
CA LEU A 694 -6.61 -1.42 -6.01
C LEU A 694 -7.63 -0.48 -6.68
N ALA A 695 -8.78 -1.00 -7.11
CA ALA A 695 -9.83 -0.19 -7.72
C ALA A 695 -10.42 0.82 -6.70
N ALA A 696 -10.69 0.38 -5.47
CA ALA A 696 -11.17 1.24 -4.41
C ALA A 696 -10.14 2.33 -4.03
N MET A 697 -8.85 1.97 -3.99
CA MET A 697 -7.76 2.90 -3.75
C MET A 697 -7.66 3.96 -4.85
N ALA A 698 -7.72 3.54 -6.13
CA ALA A 698 -7.65 4.43 -7.27
C ALA A 698 -8.76 5.50 -7.24
N MET A 699 -9.98 5.12 -6.84
CA MET A 699 -11.05 6.08 -6.61
C MET A 699 -10.78 7.02 -5.43
N ALA A 700 -10.17 6.53 -4.36
CA ALA A 700 -9.89 7.31 -3.18
C ALA A 700 -8.71 8.29 -3.39
N SER A 701 -7.77 7.96 -4.27
CA SER A 701 -6.56 8.74 -4.52
C SER A 701 -6.63 9.65 -5.75
N THR A 702 -7.53 9.35 -6.70
CA THR A 702 -7.57 10.04 -8.00
C THR A 702 -8.93 10.72 -8.22
N PRO A 703 -9.06 12.04 -8.00
CA PRO A 703 -10.33 12.78 -8.12
C PRO A 703 -11.02 12.65 -9.49
N GLU A 704 -10.26 12.34 -10.55
CA GLU A 704 -10.77 12.11 -11.90
C GLU A 704 -11.49 10.76 -12.06
N ILE A 705 -11.20 9.76 -11.21
CA ILE A 705 -11.85 8.45 -11.23
C ILE A 705 -13.10 8.51 -10.37
N THR A 706 -14.22 8.90 -10.98
CA THR A 706 -15.48 9.15 -10.26
C THR A 706 -16.40 7.93 -10.12
N ASP A 707 -16.06 6.81 -10.76
CA ASP A 707 -16.87 5.60 -10.74
C ASP A 707 -16.01 4.33 -10.69
N ILE A 708 -16.54 3.30 -10.03
CA ILE A 708 -15.82 2.06 -9.71
C ILE A 708 -15.65 1.14 -10.93
N VAL A 709 -16.51 1.26 -11.94
CA VAL A 709 -16.42 0.48 -13.19
C VAL A 709 -15.19 0.94 -13.99
N THR A 710 -14.98 2.26 -14.08
CA THR A 710 -13.76 2.84 -14.65
C THR A 710 -12.53 2.39 -13.86
N ALA A 711 -12.59 2.43 -12.52
CA ALA A 711 -11.48 2.00 -11.68
C ALA A 711 -11.11 0.52 -11.92
N LEU A 712 -12.10 -0.38 -11.93
CA LEU A 712 -11.90 -1.80 -12.19
C LEU A 712 -11.38 -2.08 -13.60
N SER A 713 -11.84 -1.32 -14.60
CA SER A 713 -11.30 -1.41 -15.96
C SER A 713 -9.83 -0.99 -16.04
N LEU A 714 -9.40 -0.02 -15.23
CA LEU A 714 -8.01 0.42 -15.19
C LEU A 714 -7.12 -0.56 -14.40
N THR A 715 -7.60 -1.08 -13.28
CA THR A 715 -6.80 -1.94 -12.39
C THR A 715 -6.82 -3.41 -12.76
N GLY A 716 -7.90 -3.88 -13.41
CA GLY A 716 -8.08 -5.28 -13.81
C GLY A 716 -7.69 -5.60 -15.25
N ASN A 717 -7.28 -4.62 -16.07
CA ASN A 717 -6.88 -4.84 -17.46
C ASN A 717 -5.37 -5.09 -17.57
N ASN A 718 -4.97 -6.21 -18.19
CA ASN A 718 -3.60 -6.73 -18.18
C ASN A 718 -3.01 -6.83 -16.76
N PHE A 719 -3.85 -7.15 -15.78
CA PHE A 719 -3.40 -7.31 -14.40
C PHE A 719 -2.65 -8.64 -14.27
N ASP A 720 -1.34 -8.57 -14.02
CA ASP A 720 -0.50 -9.75 -13.83
C ASP A 720 -0.68 -10.34 -12.42
N GLY A 721 -1.71 -11.17 -12.25
CA GLY A 721 -2.11 -11.77 -10.99
C GLY A 721 -1.30 -13.01 -10.59
N ALA A 722 -1.61 -13.54 -9.41
CA ALA A 722 -1.10 -14.82 -8.94
C ALA A 722 -1.77 -16.02 -9.64
N SER A 723 -3.01 -15.89 -10.14
CA SER A 723 -3.66 -16.91 -10.97
C SER A 723 -3.44 -16.70 -12.47
N GLY A 724 -2.87 -15.56 -12.86
CA GLY A 724 -2.46 -15.27 -14.22
C GLY A 724 -2.74 -13.86 -14.68
N MET A 725 -2.56 -13.63 -15.97
CA MET A 725 -2.89 -12.35 -16.59
C MET A 725 -4.40 -12.20 -16.74
N HIS A 726 -4.95 -11.18 -16.09
CA HIS A 726 -6.37 -10.85 -16.13
C HIS A 726 -6.63 -9.70 -17.08
N THR A 727 -7.56 -9.89 -17.99
CA THR A 727 -8.13 -8.85 -18.85
C THR A 727 -9.62 -9.11 -18.96
N PHE A 728 -10.41 -8.25 -18.33
CA PHE A 728 -11.87 -8.36 -18.35
C PHE A 728 -12.42 -7.98 -19.72
N ASP A 729 -13.28 -8.84 -20.26
CA ASP A 729 -14.07 -8.53 -21.43
C ASP A 729 -15.29 -7.64 -21.08
N ALA A 730 -16.15 -7.39 -22.07
CA ALA A 730 -17.32 -6.54 -21.89
C ALA A 730 -18.38 -7.10 -20.92
N ASN A 731 -18.31 -8.39 -20.57
CA ASN A 731 -19.19 -9.06 -19.61
C ASN A 731 -18.50 -9.25 -18.24
N GLY A 732 -17.30 -8.71 -18.06
CA GLY A 732 -16.52 -8.90 -16.83
C GLY A 732 -15.81 -10.26 -16.73
N ASP A 733 -15.73 -11.02 -17.84
CA ASP A 733 -15.09 -12.33 -17.87
C ASP A 733 -13.60 -12.25 -18.23
N VAL A 734 -12.83 -13.22 -17.76
CA VAL A 734 -11.47 -13.48 -18.24
C VAL A 734 -11.44 -14.68 -19.18
N ALA A 735 -10.54 -14.64 -20.16
CA ALA A 735 -10.27 -15.80 -21.01
C ALA A 735 -9.61 -16.95 -20.21
N GLY A 736 -8.75 -16.57 -19.25
CA GLY A 736 -7.89 -17.48 -18.49
C GLY A 736 -6.83 -18.17 -19.37
N ASN A 737 -6.24 -19.24 -18.84
CA ASN A 737 -5.06 -19.89 -19.43
C ASN A 737 -5.37 -21.25 -20.09
N GLY A 738 -6.65 -21.52 -20.39
CA GLY A 738 -7.13 -22.84 -20.79
C GLY A 738 -7.50 -23.71 -19.59
N TYR A 739 -7.52 -25.03 -19.79
CA TYR A 739 -7.92 -26.00 -18.77
C TYR A 739 -6.86 -27.07 -18.59
N SER A 740 -6.42 -27.28 -17.34
CA SER A 740 -5.63 -28.44 -16.97
C SER A 740 -6.52 -29.68 -17.03
N ILE A 741 -6.00 -30.75 -17.63
CA ILE A 741 -6.59 -32.07 -17.67
C ILE A 741 -5.82 -32.91 -16.67
N CYS A 742 -6.48 -33.28 -15.59
CA CYS A 742 -5.90 -33.97 -14.45
C CYS A 742 -6.37 -35.41 -14.40
N SER A 743 -5.51 -36.30 -13.93
CA SER A 743 -5.79 -37.72 -13.77
C SER A 743 -5.61 -38.15 -12.32
N PHE A 744 -6.47 -39.06 -11.90
CA PHE A 744 -6.29 -39.82 -10.69
C PHE A 744 -5.71 -41.20 -11.04
N SER A 745 -4.72 -41.64 -10.28
CA SER A 745 -4.11 -42.96 -10.45
C SER A 745 -3.94 -43.66 -9.12
N HIS A 746 -3.98 -45.00 -9.14
CA HIS A 746 -3.75 -45.83 -7.96
C HIS A 746 -2.84 -47.01 -8.29
N ASP A 747 -1.66 -47.08 -7.68
CA ASP A 747 -0.63 -48.08 -8.00
C ASP A 747 -0.77 -49.42 -7.24
N GLY A 748 -1.85 -49.58 -6.48
CA GLY A 748 -2.08 -50.72 -5.59
C GLY A 748 -1.79 -50.42 -4.12
N VAL A 749 -1.14 -49.29 -3.80
CA VAL A 749 -0.82 -48.86 -2.44
C VAL A 749 -1.25 -47.41 -2.23
N ASP A 750 -0.83 -46.50 -3.11
CA ASP A 750 -1.05 -45.07 -2.97
C ASP A 750 -1.91 -44.54 -4.13
N ALA A 751 -2.75 -43.55 -3.82
CA ALA A 751 -3.48 -42.77 -4.82
C ALA A 751 -2.76 -41.44 -5.07
N SER A 752 -2.77 -40.98 -6.31
CA SER A 752 -2.19 -39.69 -6.69
C SER A 752 -3.11 -38.91 -7.62
N PHE A 753 -2.92 -37.59 -7.60
CA PHE A 753 -3.59 -36.64 -8.46
C PHE A 753 -2.54 -35.80 -9.17
N SER A 754 -2.60 -35.73 -10.50
CA SER A 754 -1.65 -34.98 -11.31
C SER A 754 -2.32 -34.36 -12.52
N CYS A 755 -1.90 -33.16 -12.90
CA CYS A 755 -2.30 -32.51 -14.14
C CYS A 755 -1.09 -32.48 -15.07
N ASP A 756 -1.13 -33.29 -16.12
CA ASP A 756 -0.02 -33.53 -17.05
C ASP A 756 -0.39 -33.19 -18.50
N ARG A 757 -1.60 -32.64 -18.70
CA ARG A 757 -2.12 -32.25 -19.98
C ARG A 757 -2.87 -30.94 -19.86
N THR A 758 -2.84 -30.15 -20.94
CA THR A 758 -3.55 -28.88 -21.03
C THR A 758 -4.42 -28.82 -22.28
N TRP A 759 -5.65 -28.33 -22.13
CA TRP A 759 -6.56 -27.98 -23.21
C TRP A 759 -6.55 -26.46 -23.41
N LEU A 760 -6.32 -26.02 -24.65
CA LEU A 760 -6.44 -24.62 -25.05
C LEU A 760 -6.93 -24.53 -26.49
N ASP A 761 -8.00 -23.76 -26.73
CA ASP A 761 -8.57 -23.52 -28.07
C ASP A 761 -8.82 -24.78 -28.90
N GLY A 762 -9.33 -25.84 -28.26
CA GLY A 762 -9.63 -27.12 -28.93
C GLY A 762 -8.42 -28.02 -29.18
N VAL A 763 -7.27 -27.71 -28.56
CA VAL A 763 -6.03 -28.50 -28.68
C VAL A 763 -5.65 -29.05 -27.31
N ILE A 764 -5.51 -30.38 -27.23
CA ILE A 764 -4.94 -31.07 -26.07
C ILE A 764 -3.43 -31.24 -26.28
N THR A 765 -2.66 -30.84 -25.29
CA THR A 765 -1.20 -30.97 -25.24
C THR A 765 -0.78 -31.75 -24.00
N VAL A 766 0.36 -32.45 -24.08
CA VAL A 766 0.99 -33.10 -22.94
C VAL A 766 2.07 -32.16 -22.41
N ASP A 767 2.01 -31.84 -21.13
CA ASP A 767 2.97 -30.98 -20.47
C ASP A 767 4.30 -31.74 -20.32
N ALA A 768 5.42 -31.05 -20.56
CA ALA A 768 6.73 -31.66 -20.77
C ALA A 768 7.48 -32.07 -19.50
#